data_AF-A0A372R343-F1
#
_entry.id   AF-A0A372R343-F1
#
_cell.length_a   1.000
_cell.length_b   1.000
_cell.length_c   1.000
_cell.angle_alpha   90.00
_cell.angle_beta   90.00
_cell.angle_gamma   90.00
#
_symmetry.space_group_name_H-M   'P 1'
#
loop_
_entity.id
_entity.type
_entity.pdbx_description
1 polymer ?
#
loop_
_entity_poly.entity_id
_entity_poly.type
_entity_poly.pdbx_seq_one_letter_code
_entity_poly.pdbx_strand_id
1 'polypeptide(L)'
;MDELPLVKELEWDPDGESIPNKIWLDKIWSILNKSADKIDLNELSRYPLLPMVNPSNMLIRLDMDDPLLYIPENGHVLYPILVELEVRFTNMSFHEKAHENLQKCVEKCTPINIINALKRACASSFSNMEQLFYKNLKDVDYEKLRTFIKAEIDILIEHGQKDRSFMDTLKSLPIWPMHSSENRFNDAISGNLLTYKLPFFSFNQDTNFYRCNNESDFNVLTKLGANSVDELDYIRHYIVPALTAQFPEPSEEYISFLQSVLSLGNRKIEQCLKLYQAIPNQPDTEQSPSSLVRADTLYDANNPLFHRIFANTDKFLPPELQNNLACLEALGRMGLKREVDYDIFIECALEIQSQKSQIQYDRFQENVVKDRAKFLVRYLYEHTNSLDFNDEQWNKILGIKFVPSEKNHQNNQNQFYQGQKETSGFESFEDLCSHKYKKICWTQCPLFDDDVEPTTSFSEKHSEIGFPTTENIIDHLFTIVTMSKEKKWSENNKRELKNVINEIYEILNKLCKNKSHILLIKTKIGPKKQILLNGDNPFDKKSWVAGGELILGIQEDIKEGMYKVNDCLIDYKELLIILGARPIKSVTPDPESDTDDDDDDQKDVVLKSLLDKLISQSDIECQCNDVVFVVGEEKVKIGASRYVLSAVSERFKKMFCGGLRESTMRNVEIPIEEFEPDTFWILLRWLYGQSFEDAAKSVLCNRENFTSEEESYESYYLTSLLNLLKISDYHDVKLKDEVESKIINESYISIINVCECLIWSKDSKATRLKDYCKKYIKSNWDLVLEQKLEHRANASDIQEKEDQTRMLELLLSDDY
;
A
#
# COMPACT_ATOMS: atom_id res chain seq x y z
N MET A 1 89.60 -68.04 -31.52
CA MET A 1 89.47 -66.84 -30.67
C MET A 1 88.60 -65.91 -31.46
N ASP A 2 87.32 -65.87 -31.13
CA ASP A 2 86.43 -64.87 -31.74
C ASP A 2 86.70 -63.56 -31.00
N GLU A 3 87.13 -62.54 -31.74
CA GLU A 3 87.33 -61.20 -31.19
C GLU A 3 85.99 -60.64 -30.71
N LEU A 4 85.98 -59.99 -29.54
CA LEU A 4 84.77 -59.37 -29.02
C LEU A 4 84.27 -58.32 -30.03
N PRO A 5 83.00 -58.38 -30.47
CA PRO A 5 82.51 -57.50 -31.52
C PRO A 5 82.54 -56.04 -31.06
N LEU A 6 82.96 -55.15 -31.95
CA LEU A 6 82.95 -53.71 -31.74
C LEU A 6 81.53 -53.15 -31.96
N VAL A 7 80.60 -53.50 -31.07
CA VAL A 7 79.20 -53.04 -31.06
C VAL A 7 78.92 -52.16 -29.85
N LYS A 8 77.86 -51.33 -29.90
CA LYS A 8 77.48 -50.45 -28.78
C LYS A 8 76.89 -51.24 -27.62
N GLU A 9 76.06 -52.22 -27.95
CA GLU A 9 75.34 -53.08 -27.01
C GLU A 9 75.44 -54.52 -27.54
N LEU A 10 75.66 -55.48 -26.64
CA LEU A 10 75.83 -56.90 -26.93
C LEU A 10 74.95 -57.70 -25.96
N GLU A 11 74.08 -58.57 -26.48
CA GLU A 11 73.30 -59.49 -25.64
C GLU A 11 74.23 -60.31 -24.74
N TRP A 12 73.89 -60.39 -23.46
CA TRP A 12 74.77 -60.97 -22.46
C TRP A 12 74.01 -61.94 -21.56
N ASP A 13 74.44 -63.19 -21.55
CA ASP A 13 73.98 -64.18 -20.59
C ASP A 13 75.05 -64.35 -19.49
N PRO A 14 74.88 -63.72 -18.32
CA PRO A 14 75.87 -63.79 -17.24
C PRO A 14 76.10 -65.21 -16.72
N ASP A 15 75.07 -66.07 -16.78
CA ASP A 15 75.05 -67.45 -16.28
C ASP A 15 75.28 -68.49 -17.40
N GLY A 16 75.45 -68.02 -18.64
CA GLY A 16 75.66 -68.85 -19.81
C GLY A 16 77.03 -69.54 -19.85
N GLU A 17 77.07 -70.71 -20.51
CA GLU A 17 78.32 -71.47 -20.70
C GLU A 17 79.25 -70.85 -21.78
N SER A 18 78.71 -69.98 -22.64
CA SER A 18 79.46 -69.30 -23.71
C SER A 18 80.01 -67.94 -23.27
N ILE A 19 81.20 -67.58 -23.78
CA ILE A 19 81.80 -66.25 -23.56
C ILE A 19 81.16 -65.26 -24.57
N PRO A 20 80.80 -64.04 -24.15
CA PRO A 20 81.07 -63.44 -22.85
C PRO A 20 80.07 -63.84 -21.74
N ASN A 21 80.57 -64.33 -20.61
CA ASN A 21 79.80 -64.61 -19.38
C ASN A 21 80.44 -63.92 -18.17
N LYS A 22 79.82 -64.02 -16.97
CA LYS A 22 80.27 -63.29 -15.78
C LYS A 22 81.71 -63.62 -15.36
N ILE A 23 82.10 -64.90 -15.38
CA ILE A 23 83.46 -65.33 -15.00
C ILE A 23 84.51 -64.73 -15.94
N TRP A 24 84.21 -64.66 -17.23
CA TRP A 24 85.07 -64.01 -18.21
C TRP A 24 85.20 -62.51 -17.93
N LEU A 25 84.07 -61.83 -17.70
CA LEU A 25 84.04 -60.39 -17.45
C LEU A 25 84.81 -60.01 -16.17
N ASP A 26 84.64 -60.76 -15.08
CA ASP A 26 85.35 -60.56 -13.81
C ASP A 26 86.87 -60.72 -13.98
N LYS A 27 87.32 -61.67 -14.81
CA LYS A 27 88.74 -61.84 -15.14
C LYS A 27 89.29 -60.65 -15.92
N ILE A 28 88.55 -60.15 -16.93
CA ILE A 28 88.94 -58.97 -17.70
C ILE A 28 89.09 -57.76 -16.77
N TRP A 29 88.10 -57.48 -15.93
CA TRP A 29 88.17 -56.37 -14.99
C TRP A 29 89.23 -56.56 -13.89
N SER A 30 89.53 -57.79 -13.47
CA SER A 30 90.66 -58.06 -12.55
C SER A 30 92.02 -57.71 -13.17
N ILE A 31 92.19 -57.93 -14.48
CA ILE A 31 93.40 -57.56 -15.22
C ILE A 31 93.49 -56.05 -15.41
N LEU A 32 92.38 -55.42 -15.82
CA LEU A 32 92.29 -53.97 -16.02
C LEU A 32 92.54 -53.22 -14.69
N ASN A 33 91.90 -53.62 -13.60
CA ASN A 33 92.07 -52.97 -12.29
C ASN A 33 93.50 -53.06 -11.73
N LYS A 34 94.30 -54.06 -12.13
CA LYS A 34 95.72 -54.16 -11.76
C LYS A 34 96.64 -53.26 -12.60
N SER A 35 96.16 -52.75 -13.73
CA SER A 35 96.93 -52.03 -14.75
C SER A 35 96.59 -50.54 -14.82
N ALA A 36 95.98 -49.99 -13.75
CA ALA A 36 95.24 -48.73 -13.71
C ALA A 36 95.98 -47.48 -14.27
N ASP A 37 97.31 -47.45 -14.27
CA ASP A 37 98.10 -46.29 -14.72
C ASP A 37 98.38 -46.25 -16.24
N LYS A 38 97.99 -47.28 -17.02
CA LYS A 38 98.33 -47.41 -18.46
C LYS A 38 97.15 -47.75 -19.39
N ILE A 39 95.91 -47.64 -18.93
CA ILE A 39 94.74 -48.00 -19.73
C ILE A 39 94.38 -46.85 -20.69
N ASP A 40 94.43 -47.12 -22.00
CA ASP A 40 93.84 -46.23 -23.00
C ASP A 40 92.32 -46.41 -23.02
N LEU A 41 91.63 -45.48 -22.39
CA LEU A 41 90.17 -45.48 -22.30
C LEU A 41 89.47 -45.25 -23.64
N ASN A 42 90.11 -44.58 -24.59
CA ASN A 42 89.54 -44.39 -25.92
C ASN A 42 89.48 -45.73 -26.66
N GLU A 43 90.48 -46.59 -26.50
CA GLU A 43 90.45 -47.95 -27.04
C GLU A 43 89.51 -48.87 -26.23
N LEU A 44 89.49 -48.75 -24.89
CA LEU A 44 88.63 -49.58 -24.04
C LEU A 44 87.14 -49.30 -24.27
N SER A 45 86.76 -48.04 -24.46
CA SER A 45 85.37 -47.61 -24.73
C SER A 45 84.81 -48.15 -26.05
N ARG A 46 85.63 -48.71 -26.95
CA ARG A 46 85.18 -49.34 -28.20
C ARG A 46 84.54 -50.70 -27.98
N TYR A 47 84.77 -51.32 -26.82
CA TYR A 47 84.32 -52.66 -26.48
C TYR A 47 83.15 -52.62 -25.47
N PRO A 48 82.14 -53.50 -25.63
CA PRO A 48 81.06 -53.63 -24.66
C PRO A 48 81.54 -54.39 -23.42
N LEU A 49 81.99 -53.65 -22.41
CA LEU A 49 82.63 -54.19 -21.19
C LEU A 49 81.90 -53.82 -19.89
N LEU A 50 80.89 -52.95 -19.96
CA LEU A 50 80.11 -52.56 -18.80
C LEU A 50 78.81 -53.37 -18.77
N PRO A 51 78.54 -54.16 -17.72
CA PRO A 51 77.31 -54.94 -17.63
C PRO A 51 76.12 -54.06 -17.28
N MET A 52 75.12 -54.03 -18.16
CA MET A 52 73.77 -53.54 -17.88
C MET A 52 72.93 -54.73 -17.42
N VAL A 53 72.36 -54.64 -16.22
CA VAL A 53 71.56 -55.71 -15.60
C VAL A 53 70.06 -55.51 -15.86
N ASN A 54 69.61 -54.26 -15.96
CA ASN A 54 68.22 -53.91 -16.26
C ASN A 54 68.19 -52.71 -17.23
N PRO A 55 67.18 -52.61 -18.13
CA PRO A 55 65.98 -53.48 -18.24
C PRO A 55 66.24 -54.86 -18.87
N SER A 56 67.40 -55.07 -19.48
CA SER A 56 67.82 -56.35 -20.05
C SER A 56 69.30 -56.60 -19.81
N ASN A 57 69.70 -57.87 -19.66
CA ASN A 57 71.11 -58.23 -19.52
C ASN A 57 71.86 -57.99 -20.83
N MET A 58 72.69 -56.95 -20.85
CA MET A 58 73.52 -56.58 -21.99
C MET A 58 74.91 -56.14 -21.52
N LEU A 59 75.92 -56.33 -22.36
CA LEU A 59 77.19 -55.64 -22.23
C LEU A 59 77.15 -54.39 -23.09
N ILE A 60 77.52 -53.24 -22.52
CA ILE A 60 77.56 -51.97 -23.23
C ILE A 60 78.94 -51.34 -23.17
N ARG A 61 79.19 -50.44 -24.11
CA ARG A 61 80.41 -49.62 -24.12
C ARG A 61 80.48 -48.73 -22.90
N LEU A 62 81.70 -48.42 -22.50
CA LEU A 62 81.96 -47.37 -21.51
C LEU A 62 81.70 -46.02 -22.17
N ASP A 63 80.59 -45.39 -21.80
CA ASP A 63 80.17 -44.08 -22.31
C ASP A 63 80.04 -43.11 -21.15
N MET A 64 80.69 -41.95 -21.23
CA MET A 64 80.60 -40.90 -20.21
C MET A 64 79.39 -40.00 -20.41
N ASP A 65 78.85 -39.96 -21.64
CA ASP A 65 77.67 -39.16 -21.99
C ASP A 65 76.37 -39.96 -21.77
N ASP A 66 76.46 -41.30 -21.71
CA ASP A 66 75.36 -42.22 -21.37
C ASP A 66 75.69 -43.16 -20.18
N PRO A 67 75.91 -42.63 -18.97
CA PRO A 67 76.29 -43.45 -17.82
C PRO A 67 75.13 -44.27 -17.24
N LEU A 68 75.46 -45.48 -16.75
CA LEU A 68 74.53 -46.39 -16.08
C LEU A 68 74.32 -46.01 -14.62
N LEU A 69 73.11 -46.22 -14.09
CA LEU A 69 72.87 -46.08 -12.65
C LEU A 69 73.32 -47.33 -11.89
N TYR A 70 74.11 -47.13 -10.84
CA TYR A 70 74.48 -48.20 -9.92
C TYR A 70 73.30 -48.59 -9.03
N ILE A 71 73.01 -49.90 -8.98
CA ILE A 71 71.99 -50.48 -8.09
C ILE A 71 72.53 -50.49 -6.66
N PRO A 72 71.95 -49.72 -5.71
CA PRO A 72 72.41 -49.74 -4.32
C PRO A 72 72.20 -51.12 -3.68
N GLU A 73 73.14 -51.56 -2.82
CA GLU A 73 73.05 -52.85 -2.10
C GLU A 73 71.78 -52.99 -1.25
N ASN A 74 71.26 -51.87 -0.73
CA ASN A 74 70.03 -51.80 0.07
C ASN A 74 68.76 -51.57 -0.79
N GLY A 75 68.89 -51.55 -2.11
CA GLY A 75 67.83 -51.17 -3.04
C GLY A 75 67.50 -49.67 -3.02
N HIS A 76 66.65 -49.24 -3.96
CA HIS A 76 66.07 -47.90 -3.98
C HIS A 76 64.56 -48.01 -4.20
N VAL A 77 63.75 -47.17 -3.53
CA VAL A 77 62.27 -47.27 -3.60
C VAL A 77 61.74 -47.13 -5.02
N LEU A 78 62.42 -46.34 -5.85
CA LEU A 78 62.07 -46.16 -7.26
C LEU A 78 62.68 -47.20 -8.19
N TYR A 79 63.53 -48.10 -7.72
CA TYR A 79 64.26 -49.02 -8.59
C TYR A 79 63.35 -49.83 -9.53
N PRO A 80 62.26 -50.48 -9.06
CA PRO A 80 61.36 -51.22 -9.95
C PRO A 80 60.70 -50.33 -11.01
N ILE A 81 60.34 -49.10 -10.62
CA ILE A 81 59.67 -48.11 -11.48
C ILE A 81 60.62 -47.60 -12.56
N LEU A 82 61.86 -47.30 -12.18
CA LEU A 82 62.88 -46.82 -13.11
C LEU A 82 63.23 -47.90 -14.14
N VAL A 83 63.25 -49.18 -13.73
CA VAL A 83 63.42 -50.31 -14.67
C VAL A 83 62.26 -50.38 -15.68
N GLU A 84 61.01 -50.22 -15.22
CA GLU A 84 59.84 -50.13 -16.10
C GLU A 84 59.89 -48.92 -17.04
N LEU A 85 60.52 -47.82 -16.63
CA LEU A 85 60.79 -46.62 -17.45
C LEU A 85 62.08 -46.73 -18.29
N GLU A 86 62.56 -47.95 -18.54
CA GLU A 86 63.74 -48.25 -19.37
C GLU A 86 65.05 -47.60 -18.91
N VAL A 87 65.13 -47.21 -17.63
CA VAL A 87 66.36 -46.69 -17.05
C VAL A 87 67.37 -47.82 -16.93
N ARG A 88 68.59 -47.55 -17.41
CA ARG A 88 69.65 -48.53 -17.54
C ARG A 88 70.46 -48.62 -16.25
N PHE A 89 70.53 -49.83 -15.67
CA PHE A 89 71.19 -50.08 -14.39
C PHE A 89 72.35 -51.05 -14.50
N THR A 90 73.35 -50.89 -13.63
CA THR A 90 74.46 -51.82 -13.45
C THR A 90 74.63 -52.21 -11.99
N ASN A 91 75.08 -53.43 -11.74
CA ASN A 91 75.57 -53.88 -10.43
C ASN A 91 77.09 -53.72 -10.27
N MET A 92 77.77 -53.18 -11.29
CA MET A 92 79.20 -52.95 -11.27
C MET A 92 79.50 -51.58 -10.66
N SER A 93 80.39 -51.56 -9.66
CA SER A 93 80.96 -50.33 -9.12
C SER A 93 82.48 -50.32 -9.32
N PHE A 94 83.02 -49.11 -9.51
CA PHE A 94 84.47 -48.92 -9.61
C PHE A 94 85.05 -48.56 -8.24
N HIS A 95 86.25 -49.06 -7.96
CA HIS A 95 86.98 -48.69 -6.74
C HIS A 95 87.35 -47.20 -6.77
N GLU A 96 87.43 -46.55 -5.61
CA GLU A 96 87.77 -45.10 -5.51
C GLU A 96 89.09 -44.69 -6.17
N LYS A 97 90.01 -45.65 -6.38
CA LYS A 97 91.31 -45.45 -7.03
C LYS A 97 91.28 -45.70 -8.55
N ALA A 98 90.13 -46.07 -9.11
CA ALA A 98 89.95 -46.23 -10.55
C ALA A 98 90.02 -44.87 -11.26
N HIS A 99 90.39 -44.87 -12.53
CA HIS A 99 90.50 -43.66 -13.34
C HIS A 99 89.18 -42.85 -13.35
N GLU A 100 89.26 -41.53 -13.26
CA GLU A 100 88.10 -40.62 -13.13
C GLU A 100 87.04 -40.83 -14.23
N ASN A 101 87.48 -40.97 -15.48
CA ASN A 101 86.59 -41.25 -16.63
C ASN A 101 85.82 -42.57 -16.52
N LEU A 102 86.39 -43.62 -15.91
CA LEU A 102 85.64 -44.87 -15.66
C LEU A 102 84.56 -44.64 -14.61
N GLN A 103 84.89 -43.87 -13.57
CA GLN A 103 83.91 -43.51 -12.53
C GLN A 103 82.76 -42.68 -13.11
N LYS A 104 82.98 -41.91 -14.20
CA LYS A 104 81.92 -41.17 -14.90
C LYS A 104 80.97 -42.05 -15.72
N CYS A 105 81.35 -43.28 -16.07
CA CYS A 105 80.47 -44.21 -16.82
C CYS A 105 79.42 -44.89 -15.94
N VAL A 106 79.54 -44.80 -14.60
CA VAL A 106 78.58 -45.37 -13.64
C VAL A 106 78.24 -44.33 -12.58
N GLU A 107 76.99 -43.90 -12.55
CA GLU A 107 76.48 -42.89 -11.63
C GLU A 107 75.84 -43.53 -10.39
N LYS A 108 76.08 -42.92 -9.22
CA LYS A 108 75.32 -43.28 -8.01
C LYS A 108 73.85 -42.89 -8.19
N CYS A 109 72.95 -43.68 -7.60
CA CYS A 109 71.51 -43.42 -7.58
C CYS A 109 71.17 -42.25 -6.64
N THR A 110 71.48 -41.02 -7.08
CA THR A 110 71.15 -39.76 -6.39
C THR A 110 69.94 -39.09 -7.08
N PRO A 111 69.22 -38.16 -6.42
CA PRO A 111 68.07 -37.51 -7.02
C PRO A 111 68.35 -36.83 -8.36
N ILE A 112 69.49 -36.13 -8.48
CA ILE A 112 69.90 -35.48 -9.71
C ILE A 112 70.16 -36.52 -10.81
N ASN A 113 70.91 -37.58 -10.49
CA ASN A 113 71.24 -38.61 -11.47
C ASN A 113 70.01 -39.42 -11.91
N ILE A 114 69.01 -39.61 -11.04
CA ILE A 114 67.74 -40.25 -11.40
C ILE A 114 67.00 -39.44 -12.48
N ILE A 115 66.90 -38.12 -12.33
CA ILE A 115 66.25 -37.26 -13.35
C ILE A 115 67.05 -37.27 -14.66
N ASN A 116 68.37 -37.18 -14.59
CA ASN A 116 69.23 -37.26 -15.77
C ASN A 116 69.13 -38.63 -16.47
N ALA A 117 69.01 -39.72 -15.71
CA ALA A 117 68.83 -41.04 -16.28
C ALA A 117 67.48 -41.18 -16.99
N LEU A 118 66.40 -40.60 -16.46
CA LEU A 118 65.10 -40.54 -17.16
C LEU A 118 65.17 -39.73 -18.46
N LYS A 119 65.91 -38.61 -18.45
CA LYS A 119 66.19 -37.83 -19.67
C LYS A 119 66.90 -38.67 -20.74
N ARG A 120 67.90 -39.46 -20.33
CA ARG A 120 68.65 -40.36 -21.22
C ARG A 120 67.79 -41.52 -21.73
N ALA A 121 66.92 -42.06 -20.88
CA ALA A 121 65.95 -43.09 -21.26
C ALA A 121 65.02 -42.60 -22.37
N CYS A 122 64.52 -41.35 -22.28
CA CYS A 122 63.74 -40.73 -23.36
C CYS A 122 64.53 -40.63 -24.67
N ALA A 123 65.79 -40.18 -24.61
CA ALA A 123 66.65 -40.06 -25.79
C ALA A 123 66.94 -41.42 -26.45
N SER A 124 67.15 -42.46 -25.63
CA SER A 124 67.48 -43.81 -26.09
C SER A 124 66.28 -44.53 -26.72
N SER A 125 65.07 -44.28 -26.20
CA SER A 125 63.81 -44.87 -26.68
C SER A 125 63.13 -44.05 -27.78
N PHE A 126 63.75 -42.96 -28.25
CA PHE A 126 63.17 -41.98 -29.20
C PHE A 126 61.76 -41.53 -28.79
N SER A 127 61.50 -41.46 -27.48
CA SER A 127 60.20 -41.14 -26.90
C SER A 127 60.30 -39.84 -26.10
N ASN A 128 59.18 -39.14 -25.93
CA ASN A 128 59.09 -38.04 -24.96
C ASN A 128 58.73 -38.58 -23.56
N MET A 129 58.81 -37.73 -22.53
CA MET A 129 58.51 -38.13 -21.14
C MET A 129 57.09 -38.69 -20.97
N GLU A 130 56.10 -38.10 -21.66
CA GLU A 130 54.71 -38.58 -21.62
C GLU A 130 54.58 -40.01 -22.17
N GLN A 131 55.20 -40.28 -23.32
CA GLN A 131 55.21 -41.59 -23.97
C GLN A 131 55.93 -42.66 -23.14
N LEU A 132 57.01 -42.28 -22.47
CA LEU A 132 57.79 -43.19 -21.61
C LEU A 132 56.95 -43.68 -20.41
N PHE A 133 56.13 -42.80 -19.83
CA PHE A 133 55.31 -43.11 -18.65
C PHE A 133 54.00 -43.83 -19.00
N TYR A 134 53.38 -43.50 -20.14
CA TYR A 134 52.03 -43.98 -20.50
C TYR A 134 51.92 -45.50 -20.64
N LYS A 135 52.99 -46.20 -21.05
CA LYS A 135 52.93 -47.63 -21.36
C LYS A 135 53.21 -48.55 -20.16
N ASN A 136 53.86 -48.04 -19.12
CA ASN A 136 54.66 -48.92 -18.25
C ASN A 136 54.31 -48.85 -16.76
N LEU A 137 53.53 -47.86 -16.28
CA LEU A 137 53.34 -47.62 -14.84
C LEU A 137 51.89 -47.80 -14.34
N LYS A 138 51.75 -48.16 -13.06
CA LYS A 138 50.47 -48.16 -12.32
C LYS A 138 50.34 -46.89 -11.47
N ASP A 139 49.12 -46.55 -11.06
CA ASP A 139 48.84 -45.36 -10.22
C ASP A 139 49.72 -45.25 -8.96
N VAL A 140 50.01 -46.38 -8.31
CA VAL A 140 50.87 -46.44 -7.12
C VAL A 140 52.31 -46.02 -7.44
N ASP A 141 52.78 -46.23 -8.66
CA ASP A 141 54.14 -45.88 -9.09
C ASP A 141 54.27 -44.38 -9.36
N TYR A 142 53.23 -43.75 -9.90
CA TYR A 142 53.12 -42.29 -9.99
C TYR A 142 53.18 -41.62 -8.61
N GLU A 143 52.47 -42.17 -7.61
CA GLU A 143 52.50 -41.64 -6.24
C GLU A 143 53.87 -41.80 -5.57
N LYS A 144 54.58 -42.92 -5.79
CA LYS A 144 55.95 -43.12 -5.30
C LYS A 144 56.92 -42.12 -5.92
N LEU A 145 56.84 -41.91 -7.24
CA LEU A 145 57.66 -40.92 -7.95
C LEU A 145 57.37 -39.52 -7.43
N ARG A 146 56.11 -39.14 -7.28
CA ARG A 146 55.74 -37.82 -6.73
C ARG A 146 56.25 -37.64 -5.30
N THR A 147 56.08 -38.65 -4.44
CA THR A 147 56.59 -38.63 -3.06
C THR A 147 58.09 -38.41 -3.02
N PHE A 148 58.83 -39.08 -3.91
CA PHE A 148 60.27 -38.87 -4.07
C PHE A 148 60.62 -37.45 -4.50
N ILE A 149 59.97 -36.93 -5.56
CA ILE A 149 60.20 -35.55 -6.02
C ILE A 149 59.90 -34.54 -4.93
N LYS A 150 58.83 -34.74 -4.15
CA LYS A 150 58.47 -33.86 -3.03
C LYS A 150 59.53 -33.86 -1.93
N ALA A 151 60.05 -35.03 -1.57
CA ALA A 151 61.07 -35.16 -0.54
C ALA A 151 62.39 -34.46 -0.95
N GLU A 152 62.74 -34.52 -2.23
CA GLU A 152 64.02 -34.04 -2.75
C GLU A 152 63.93 -32.69 -3.48
N ILE A 153 62.76 -32.01 -3.44
CA ILE A 153 62.47 -30.87 -4.32
C ILE A 153 63.49 -29.73 -4.18
N ASP A 154 63.95 -29.43 -2.97
CA ASP A 154 64.87 -28.31 -2.75
C ASP A 154 66.25 -28.57 -3.38
N ILE A 155 66.74 -29.81 -3.30
CA ILE A 155 68.00 -30.23 -3.94
C ILE A 155 67.85 -30.18 -5.46
N LEU A 156 66.72 -30.69 -5.99
CA LEU A 156 66.44 -30.71 -7.43
C LEU A 156 66.33 -29.29 -8.00
N ILE A 157 65.65 -28.37 -7.31
CA ILE A 157 65.52 -26.97 -7.72
C ILE A 157 66.88 -26.25 -7.64
N GLU A 158 67.67 -26.44 -6.58
CA GLU A 158 68.98 -25.79 -6.46
C GLU A 158 69.92 -26.20 -7.60
N HIS A 159 69.92 -27.48 -7.98
CA HIS A 159 70.68 -27.96 -9.13
C HIS A 159 70.13 -27.38 -10.43
N GLY A 160 68.82 -27.43 -10.63
CA GLY A 160 68.19 -26.96 -11.85
C GLY A 160 68.26 -25.45 -12.08
N GLN A 161 68.43 -24.63 -11.04
CA GLN A 161 68.76 -23.20 -11.22
C GLN A 161 70.07 -22.99 -12.00
N LYS A 162 70.98 -23.97 -11.96
CA LYS A 162 72.28 -23.95 -12.66
C LYS A 162 72.19 -24.61 -14.06
N ASP A 163 71.21 -25.49 -14.29
CA ASP A 163 70.98 -26.19 -15.56
C ASP A 163 69.51 -26.11 -16.00
N ARG A 164 69.25 -25.28 -17.03
CA ARG A 164 67.91 -25.14 -17.62
C ARG A 164 67.39 -26.44 -18.21
N SER A 165 68.23 -27.22 -18.88
CA SER A 165 67.82 -28.45 -19.53
C SER A 165 67.42 -29.53 -18.51
N PHE A 166 68.08 -29.55 -17.35
CA PHE A 166 67.65 -30.34 -16.20
C PHE A 166 66.28 -29.88 -15.69
N MET A 167 66.06 -28.57 -15.53
CA MET A 167 64.76 -28.05 -15.09
C MET A 167 63.63 -28.38 -16.05
N ASP A 168 63.85 -28.25 -17.36
CA ASP A 168 62.85 -28.60 -18.37
C ASP A 168 62.48 -30.08 -18.26
N THR A 169 63.48 -30.95 -18.04
CA THR A 169 63.28 -32.38 -17.79
C THR A 169 62.44 -32.61 -16.53
N LEU A 170 62.83 -32.00 -15.40
CA LEU A 170 62.12 -32.13 -14.12
C LEU A 170 60.66 -31.66 -14.21
N LYS A 171 60.41 -30.56 -14.93
CA LYS A 171 59.07 -30.03 -15.16
C LYS A 171 58.23 -30.91 -16.07
N SER A 172 58.85 -31.57 -17.05
CA SER A 172 58.19 -32.44 -18.03
C SER A 172 57.73 -33.80 -17.48
N LEU A 173 58.03 -34.13 -16.21
CA LEU A 173 57.64 -35.40 -15.61
C LEU A 173 56.11 -35.50 -15.46
N PRO A 174 55.44 -36.45 -16.13
CA PRO A 174 53.99 -36.55 -16.16
C PRO A 174 53.44 -37.30 -14.93
N ILE A 175 53.70 -36.76 -13.73
CA ILE A 175 53.40 -37.42 -12.45
C ILE A 175 52.32 -36.73 -11.63
N TRP A 176 51.81 -35.59 -12.11
CA TRP A 176 50.86 -34.76 -11.40
C TRP A 176 49.43 -35.11 -11.82
N PRO A 177 48.55 -35.47 -10.88
CA PRO A 177 47.23 -35.97 -11.21
C PRO A 177 46.33 -34.79 -11.59
N MET A 178 45.43 -35.01 -12.54
CA MET A 178 44.49 -33.99 -13.02
C MET A 178 43.06 -34.28 -12.51
N HIS A 179 42.24 -33.24 -12.38
CA HIS A 179 40.79 -33.39 -12.23
C HIS A 179 40.17 -33.76 -13.59
N SER A 180 40.15 -35.05 -13.89
CA SER A 180 39.56 -35.66 -15.09
C SER A 180 38.76 -36.92 -14.71
N SER A 181 37.87 -37.34 -15.60
CA SER A 181 37.08 -38.57 -15.50
C SER A 181 37.96 -39.83 -15.48
N GLU A 182 39.12 -39.78 -16.14
CA GLU A 182 40.15 -40.82 -16.12
C GLU A 182 41.29 -40.43 -15.17
N ASN A 183 42.03 -41.43 -14.63
CA ASN A 183 43.26 -41.19 -13.87
C ASN A 183 44.37 -40.70 -14.81
N ARG A 184 44.28 -39.42 -15.19
CA ARG A 184 45.21 -38.73 -16.07
C ARG A 184 46.28 -38.02 -15.26
N PHE A 185 47.54 -38.26 -15.60
CA PHE A 185 48.68 -37.53 -15.07
C PHE A 185 49.25 -36.60 -16.15
N ASN A 186 49.78 -35.45 -15.72
CA ASN A 186 50.37 -34.47 -16.61
C ASN A 186 51.68 -33.90 -16.01
N ASP A 187 52.44 -33.19 -16.84
CA ASP A 187 53.63 -32.49 -16.43
C ASP A 187 53.32 -31.32 -15.48
N ALA A 188 54.34 -30.71 -14.88
CA ALA A 188 54.19 -29.68 -13.84
C ALA A 188 53.80 -28.28 -14.35
N ILE A 189 53.80 -28.05 -15.66
CA ILE A 189 53.59 -26.72 -16.27
C ILE A 189 52.40 -26.63 -17.23
N SER A 190 51.90 -27.77 -17.73
CA SER A 190 50.80 -27.82 -18.70
C SER A 190 49.41 -27.67 -18.08
N GLY A 191 49.29 -27.78 -16.75
CA GLY A 191 48.04 -27.63 -16.01
C GLY A 191 47.94 -26.32 -15.23
N ASN A 192 46.74 -26.08 -14.70
CA ASN A 192 46.40 -24.96 -13.85
C ASN A 192 46.36 -25.39 -12.38
N LEU A 193 46.94 -24.59 -11.51
CA LEU A 193 46.99 -24.82 -10.08
C LEU A 193 46.02 -23.88 -9.37
N LEU A 194 44.92 -24.42 -8.87
CA LEU A 194 43.96 -23.67 -8.06
C LEU A 194 44.54 -23.43 -6.66
N THR A 195 44.32 -22.21 -6.15
CA THR A 195 44.56 -21.84 -4.74
C THR A 195 43.87 -22.78 -3.75
N TYR A 196 44.49 -23.02 -2.60
CA TYR A 196 43.89 -23.83 -1.51
C TYR A 196 42.73 -23.18 -0.79
N LYS A 197 42.45 -21.91 -1.04
CA LYS A 197 41.36 -21.21 -0.34
C LYS A 197 39.97 -21.67 -0.81
N LEU A 198 39.89 -22.37 -1.93
CA LEU A 198 38.65 -22.86 -2.50
C LEU A 198 38.71 -24.37 -2.72
N PRO A 199 37.62 -25.10 -2.45
CA PRO A 199 37.48 -26.46 -2.96
C PRO A 199 37.40 -26.43 -4.49
N PHE A 200 37.93 -27.48 -5.13
CA PHE A 200 37.82 -27.63 -6.57
C PHE A 200 36.38 -28.01 -6.96
N PHE A 201 35.83 -27.35 -7.97
CA PHE A 201 34.54 -27.68 -8.57
C PHE A 201 34.55 -27.32 -10.06
N SER A 202 34.00 -28.19 -10.92
CA SER A 202 33.80 -27.86 -12.33
C SER A 202 32.52 -28.49 -12.84
N PHE A 203 31.87 -27.80 -13.78
CA PHE A 203 30.76 -28.37 -14.55
C PHE A 203 31.23 -29.34 -15.65
N ASN A 204 32.53 -29.33 -15.98
CA ASN A 204 33.12 -30.19 -17.01
C ASN A 204 33.83 -31.39 -16.37
N GLN A 205 33.66 -32.57 -16.97
CA GLN A 205 34.28 -33.82 -16.48
C GLN A 205 35.81 -33.84 -16.68
N ASP A 206 36.30 -33.19 -17.74
CA ASP A 206 37.73 -33.14 -18.04
C ASP A 206 38.23 -31.70 -17.95
N THR A 207 39.15 -31.48 -17.01
CA THR A 207 39.72 -30.16 -16.76
C THR A 207 41.24 -30.20 -16.80
N ASN A 208 41.82 -29.04 -17.10
CA ASN A 208 43.26 -28.84 -17.04
C ASN A 208 43.70 -28.38 -15.64
N PHE A 209 43.00 -28.77 -14.56
CA PHE A 209 43.40 -28.44 -13.19
C PHE A 209 44.07 -29.63 -12.49
N TYR A 210 45.13 -29.35 -11.73
CA TYR A 210 45.79 -30.35 -10.91
C TYR A 210 44.90 -30.77 -9.72
N ARG A 211 44.83 -32.08 -9.47
CA ARG A 211 44.22 -32.67 -8.26
C ARG A 211 45.21 -32.55 -7.11
N CYS A 212 45.18 -31.41 -6.44
CA CYS A 212 46.12 -31.07 -5.38
C CYS A 212 45.51 -31.35 -4.00
N ASN A 213 45.83 -32.52 -3.44
CA ASN A 213 45.15 -33.04 -2.24
C ASN A 213 45.73 -32.55 -0.91
N ASN A 214 46.93 -31.98 -0.89
CA ASN A 214 47.62 -31.56 0.33
C ASN A 214 48.55 -30.38 0.05
N GLU A 215 48.83 -29.54 1.05
CA GLU A 215 49.67 -28.33 0.97
C GLU A 215 51.05 -28.54 0.29
N SER A 216 51.62 -29.73 0.49
CA SER A 216 52.93 -30.06 -0.06
C SER A 216 52.92 -30.18 -1.59
N ASP A 217 51.83 -30.69 -2.20
CA ASP A 217 51.73 -30.82 -3.66
C ASP A 217 51.71 -29.47 -4.37
N PHE A 218 50.96 -28.48 -3.89
CA PHE A 218 50.94 -27.13 -4.47
C PHE A 218 52.24 -26.39 -4.23
N ASN A 219 52.86 -26.55 -3.05
CA ASN A 219 54.15 -25.91 -2.79
C ASN A 219 55.19 -26.41 -3.79
N VAL A 220 55.17 -27.71 -4.13
CA VAL A 220 56.07 -28.27 -5.15
C VAL A 220 55.69 -27.81 -6.55
N LEU A 221 54.42 -27.89 -6.95
CA LEU A 221 53.96 -27.43 -8.27
C LEU A 221 54.23 -25.93 -8.48
N THR A 222 54.06 -25.11 -7.44
CA THR A 222 54.40 -23.68 -7.44
C THR A 222 55.90 -23.48 -7.66
N LYS A 223 56.76 -24.24 -6.95
CA LYS A 223 58.22 -24.21 -7.16
C LYS A 223 58.63 -24.65 -8.57
N LEU A 224 57.90 -25.60 -9.16
CA LEU A 224 58.13 -26.06 -10.54
C LEU A 224 57.57 -25.08 -11.60
N GLY A 225 56.80 -24.08 -11.20
CA GLY A 225 56.28 -23.03 -12.07
C GLY A 225 54.95 -23.38 -12.74
N ALA A 226 54.10 -24.15 -12.07
CA ALA A 226 52.72 -24.38 -12.48
C ALA A 226 51.96 -23.04 -12.62
N ASN A 227 51.01 -22.98 -13.55
CA ASN A 227 50.20 -21.78 -13.75
C ASN A 227 49.20 -21.59 -12.61
N SER A 228 49.46 -20.67 -11.68
CA SER A 228 48.58 -20.40 -10.55
C SER A 228 47.33 -19.63 -11.00
N VAL A 229 46.15 -20.11 -10.63
CA VAL A 229 44.87 -19.44 -10.86
C VAL A 229 44.30 -18.99 -9.52
N ASP A 230 44.09 -17.68 -9.38
CA ASP A 230 43.49 -17.11 -8.17
C ASP A 230 41.97 -17.34 -8.12
N GLU A 231 41.37 -17.02 -6.97
CA GLU A 231 39.94 -17.26 -6.74
C GLU A 231 39.04 -16.51 -7.73
N LEU A 232 39.39 -15.28 -8.11
CA LEU A 232 38.57 -14.45 -8.99
C LEU A 232 38.67 -14.91 -10.44
N ASP A 233 39.89 -15.17 -10.92
CA ASP A 233 40.13 -15.67 -12.27
C ASP A 233 39.52 -17.06 -12.45
N TYR A 234 39.53 -17.89 -11.40
CA TYR A 234 38.86 -19.19 -11.42
C TYR A 234 37.35 -19.03 -11.67
N ILE A 235 36.68 -18.21 -10.86
CA ILE A 235 35.24 -17.97 -11.01
C ILE A 235 34.92 -17.35 -12.37
N ARG A 236 35.66 -16.32 -12.77
CA ARG A 236 35.39 -15.54 -13.98
C ARG A 236 35.61 -16.32 -15.28
N HIS A 237 36.68 -17.11 -15.35
CA HIS A 237 37.08 -17.76 -16.60
C HIS A 237 36.69 -19.23 -16.70
N TYR A 238 36.34 -19.89 -15.59
CA TYR A 238 36.04 -21.33 -15.58
C TYR A 238 34.64 -21.66 -15.06
N ILE A 239 34.10 -20.90 -14.11
CA ILE A 239 32.74 -21.14 -13.58
C ILE A 239 31.68 -20.37 -14.38
N VAL A 240 31.83 -19.04 -14.48
CA VAL A 240 30.86 -18.16 -15.15
C VAL A 240 30.54 -18.57 -16.60
N PRO A 241 31.53 -18.93 -17.45
CA PRO A 241 31.22 -19.34 -18.83
C PRO A 241 30.30 -20.56 -18.89
N ALA A 242 30.48 -21.54 -18.00
CA ALA A 242 29.62 -22.71 -17.93
C ALA A 242 28.19 -22.36 -17.48
N LEU A 243 28.06 -21.47 -16.48
CA LEU A 243 26.74 -20.96 -16.05
C LEU A 243 25.97 -20.32 -17.21
N THR A 244 26.65 -19.58 -18.07
CA THR A 244 26.00 -18.87 -19.19
C THR A 244 25.75 -19.74 -20.42
N ALA A 245 26.53 -20.81 -20.63
CA ALA A 245 26.46 -21.63 -21.84
C ALA A 245 25.62 -22.89 -21.65
N GLN A 246 25.67 -23.49 -20.46
CA GLN A 246 25.12 -24.83 -20.21
C GLN A 246 23.82 -24.80 -19.39
N PHE A 247 23.54 -23.70 -18.67
CA PHE A 247 22.41 -23.58 -17.73
C PHE A 247 22.27 -24.82 -16.83
N PRO A 248 23.32 -25.18 -16.08
CA PRO A 248 23.36 -26.43 -15.33
C PRO A 248 22.37 -26.42 -14.16
N GLU A 249 21.86 -27.60 -13.81
CA GLU A 249 21.15 -27.80 -12.54
C GLU A 249 22.14 -27.74 -11.37
N PRO A 250 21.79 -27.11 -10.24
CA PRO A 250 22.65 -27.03 -9.08
C PRO A 250 22.78 -28.39 -8.39
N SER A 251 23.98 -28.99 -8.47
CA SER A 251 24.32 -30.18 -7.69
C SER A 251 24.68 -29.82 -6.23
N GLU A 252 24.58 -30.77 -5.31
CA GLU A 252 25.02 -30.59 -3.92
C GLU A 252 26.50 -30.13 -3.83
N GLU A 253 27.35 -30.64 -4.73
CA GLU A 253 28.75 -30.24 -4.85
C GLU A 253 28.89 -28.77 -5.24
N TYR A 254 28.06 -28.27 -6.17
CA TYR A 254 28.06 -26.86 -6.56
C TYR A 254 27.61 -25.97 -5.40
N ILE A 255 26.58 -26.38 -4.64
CA ILE A 255 26.09 -25.63 -3.49
C ILE A 255 27.19 -25.51 -2.42
N SER A 256 27.88 -26.61 -2.12
CA SER A 256 29.01 -26.63 -1.16
C SER A 256 30.18 -25.75 -1.64
N PHE A 257 30.50 -25.81 -2.94
CA PHE A 257 31.49 -24.93 -3.55
C PHE A 257 31.10 -23.46 -3.44
N LEU A 258 29.88 -23.11 -3.83
CA LEU A 258 29.37 -21.74 -3.77
C LEU A 258 29.34 -21.21 -2.34
N GLN A 259 28.96 -22.04 -1.36
CA GLN A 259 29.01 -21.69 0.06
C GLN A 259 30.44 -21.30 0.48
N SER A 260 31.45 -22.06 0.03
CA SER A 260 32.87 -21.76 0.28
C SER A 260 33.29 -20.45 -0.40
N VAL A 261 32.87 -20.23 -1.65
CA VAL A 261 33.15 -19.00 -2.42
C VAL A 261 32.57 -17.75 -1.74
N LEU A 262 31.30 -17.81 -1.34
CA LEU A 262 30.61 -16.69 -0.69
C LEU A 262 31.20 -16.41 0.70
N SER A 263 31.62 -17.45 1.42
CA SER A 263 32.26 -17.33 2.74
C SER A 263 33.62 -16.61 2.69
N LEU A 264 34.26 -16.47 1.52
CA LEU A 264 35.47 -15.65 1.38
C LEU A 264 35.23 -14.16 1.58
N GLY A 265 33.99 -13.68 1.41
CA GLY A 265 33.65 -12.25 1.50
C GLY A 265 34.37 -11.36 0.47
N ASN A 266 34.80 -11.94 -0.66
CA ASN A 266 35.55 -11.22 -1.69
C ASN A 266 34.60 -10.41 -2.58
N ARG A 267 34.62 -9.09 -2.41
CA ARG A 267 33.74 -8.14 -3.13
C ARG A 267 33.84 -8.21 -4.66
N LYS A 268 35.01 -8.55 -5.21
CA LYS A 268 35.17 -8.67 -6.67
C LYS A 268 34.46 -9.90 -7.22
N ILE A 269 34.49 -11.01 -6.48
CA ILE A 269 33.78 -12.23 -6.84
C ILE A 269 32.27 -12.00 -6.73
N GLU A 270 31.82 -11.40 -5.64
CA GLU A 270 30.41 -11.04 -5.43
C GLU A 270 29.87 -10.16 -6.58
N GLN A 271 30.61 -9.12 -6.97
CA GLN A 271 30.25 -8.26 -8.11
C GLN A 271 30.21 -9.02 -9.44
N CYS A 272 31.11 -9.98 -9.64
CA CYS A 272 31.11 -10.82 -10.83
C CYS A 272 29.86 -11.71 -10.87
N LEU A 273 29.59 -12.47 -9.81
CA LEU A 273 28.47 -13.39 -9.72
C LEU A 273 27.10 -12.69 -9.72
N LYS A 274 27.02 -11.45 -9.21
CA LYS A 274 25.79 -10.64 -9.19
C LYS A 274 25.13 -10.50 -10.57
N LEU A 275 25.93 -10.53 -11.64
CA LEU A 275 25.45 -10.32 -13.00
C LEU A 275 24.83 -11.58 -13.62
N TYR A 276 25.03 -12.75 -13.02
CA TYR A 276 24.69 -14.04 -13.61
C TYR A 276 23.66 -14.82 -12.78
N GLN A 277 23.02 -15.79 -13.43
CA GLN A 277 22.21 -16.81 -12.78
C GLN A 277 23.15 -17.84 -12.16
N ALA A 278 23.61 -17.56 -10.95
CA ALA A 278 24.62 -18.36 -10.26
C ALA A 278 24.13 -18.92 -8.92
N ILE A 279 23.01 -18.42 -8.40
CA ILE A 279 22.55 -18.73 -7.05
C ILE A 279 21.44 -19.77 -7.13
N PRO A 280 21.57 -20.94 -6.49
CA PRO A 280 20.50 -21.92 -6.45
C PRO A 280 19.30 -21.35 -5.69
N ASN A 281 18.10 -21.61 -6.20
CA ASN A 281 16.86 -21.38 -5.46
C ASN A 281 16.39 -22.65 -4.75
N GLN A 282 15.59 -22.46 -3.70
CA GLN A 282 14.81 -23.54 -3.12
C GLN A 282 13.66 -23.88 -4.08
N PRO A 283 13.43 -25.16 -4.41
CA PRO A 283 12.33 -25.52 -5.29
C PRO A 283 10.97 -25.25 -4.62
N ASP A 284 9.97 -24.88 -5.43
CA ASP A 284 8.62 -24.55 -4.96
C ASP A 284 7.82 -25.78 -4.48
N THR A 285 8.24 -26.97 -4.92
CA THR A 285 7.65 -28.28 -4.64
C THR A 285 8.74 -29.33 -4.58
N GLU A 286 8.54 -30.42 -3.83
CA GLU A 286 9.51 -31.54 -3.76
C GLU A 286 9.80 -32.20 -5.12
N GLN A 287 8.96 -31.95 -6.13
CA GLN A 287 9.06 -32.52 -7.47
C GLN A 287 9.69 -31.56 -8.49
N SER A 288 9.85 -30.27 -8.15
CA SER A 288 10.45 -29.30 -9.07
C SER A 288 11.97 -29.24 -8.89
N PRO A 289 12.76 -29.18 -9.98
CA PRO A 289 14.20 -29.06 -9.87
C PRO A 289 14.57 -27.67 -9.34
N SER A 290 15.61 -27.62 -8.51
CA SER A 290 16.26 -26.35 -8.19
C SER A 290 16.89 -25.77 -9.45
N SER A 291 16.90 -24.46 -9.56
CA SER A 291 17.43 -23.72 -10.70
C SER A 291 18.39 -22.63 -10.23
N LEU A 292 19.30 -22.23 -11.10
CA LEU A 292 20.19 -21.11 -10.83
C LEU A 292 19.50 -19.81 -11.23
N VAL A 293 19.44 -18.87 -10.30
CA VAL A 293 18.83 -17.55 -10.46
C VAL A 293 19.78 -16.45 -10.03
N ARG A 294 19.37 -15.20 -10.25
CA ARG A 294 20.12 -14.04 -9.78
C ARG A 294 19.79 -13.77 -8.31
N ALA A 295 20.77 -13.28 -7.56
CA ALA A 295 20.59 -12.95 -6.14
C ALA A 295 19.45 -11.94 -5.90
N ASP A 296 19.26 -10.97 -6.79
CA ASP A 296 18.23 -9.92 -6.69
C ASP A 296 16.79 -10.39 -6.93
N THR A 297 16.61 -11.65 -7.33
CA THR A 297 15.30 -12.28 -7.50
C THR A 297 14.86 -13.09 -6.29
N LEU A 298 15.75 -13.25 -5.30
CA LEU A 298 15.55 -14.06 -4.11
C LEU A 298 15.29 -13.19 -2.88
N TYR A 299 14.65 -13.80 -1.89
CA TYR A 299 14.26 -13.19 -0.63
C TYR A 299 14.87 -13.94 0.56
N ASP A 300 15.18 -13.22 1.62
CA ASP A 300 15.66 -13.79 2.87
C ASP A 300 14.49 -14.45 3.62
N ALA A 301 14.52 -15.77 3.74
CA ALA A 301 13.46 -16.53 4.42
C ALA A 301 13.37 -16.23 5.92
N ASN A 302 14.37 -15.58 6.51
CA ASN A 302 14.33 -15.15 7.91
C ASN A 302 13.45 -13.91 8.13
N ASN A 303 13.10 -13.17 7.06
CA ASN A 303 12.16 -12.07 7.16
C ASN A 303 10.72 -12.61 7.24
N PRO A 304 9.96 -12.33 8.32
CA PRO A 304 8.62 -12.90 8.51
C PRO A 304 7.63 -12.54 7.41
N LEU A 305 7.76 -11.34 6.81
CA LEU A 305 6.91 -10.92 5.70
C LEU A 305 7.20 -11.75 4.46
N PHE A 306 8.47 -11.84 4.05
CA PHE A 306 8.85 -12.60 2.86
C PHE A 306 8.48 -14.07 3.02
N HIS A 307 8.85 -14.69 4.15
CA HIS A 307 8.53 -16.07 4.46
C HIS A 307 7.04 -16.38 4.25
N ARG A 308 6.16 -15.48 4.69
CA ARG A 308 4.72 -15.68 4.59
C ARG A 308 4.19 -15.47 3.16
N ILE A 309 4.61 -14.40 2.49
CA ILE A 309 4.12 -14.03 1.14
C ILE A 309 4.58 -15.02 0.08
N PHE A 310 5.86 -15.36 0.10
CA PHE A 310 6.52 -16.21 -0.90
C PHE A 310 6.59 -17.68 -0.48
N ALA A 311 5.88 -18.10 0.58
CA ALA A 311 5.80 -19.51 0.95
C ALA A 311 5.31 -20.36 -0.23
N ASN A 312 5.95 -21.52 -0.44
CA ASN A 312 5.67 -22.46 -1.53
C ASN A 312 5.92 -21.82 -2.91
N THR A 313 6.92 -20.94 -3.00
CA THR A 313 7.44 -20.40 -4.26
C THR A 313 8.93 -20.69 -4.36
N ASP A 314 9.50 -20.46 -5.53
CA ASP A 314 10.90 -20.70 -5.87
C ASP A 314 11.81 -19.50 -5.54
N LYS A 315 11.38 -18.65 -4.61
CA LYS A 315 11.96 -17.33 -4.32
C LYS A 315 12.90 -17.29 -3.11
N PHE A 316 13.15 -18.43 -2.48
CA PHE A 316 14.04 -18.53 -1.33
C PHE A 316 15.37 -19.20 -1.67
N LEU A 317 16.35 -19.01 -0.80
CA LEU A 317 17.62 -19.74 -0.84
C LEU A 317 17.45 -21.15 -0.28
N PRO A 318 18.22 -22.13 -0.76
CA PRO A 318 18.28 -23.44 -0.15
C PRO A 318 18.87 -23.38 1.27
N PRO A 319 18.52 -24.31 2.17
CA PRO A 319 18.90 -24.27 3.59
C PRO A 319 20.40 -24.09 3.85
N GLU A 320 21.26 -24.65 3.00
CA GLU A 320 22.73 -24.61 3.11
C GLU A 320 23.27 -23.19 3.00
N LEU A 321 22.63 -22.35 2.17
CA LEU A 321 22.99 -20.95 1.98
C LEU A 321 22.21 -20.05 2.95
N GLN A 322 20.93 -20.35 3.19
CA GLN A 322 20.04 -19.57 4.05
C GLN A 322 20.48 -19.60 5.52
N ASN A 323 21.03 -20.73 6.00
CA ASN A 323 21.46 -20.88 7.39
C ASN A 323 22.90 -20.39 7.65
N ASN A 324 23.64 -19.97 6.61
CA ASN A 324 25.01 -19.49 6.73
C ASN A 324 25.06 -17.95 6.68
N LEU A 325 25.43 -17.33 7.80
CA LEU A 325 25.47 -15.87 7.94
C LEU A 325 26.42 -15.20 6.93
N ALA A 326 27.59 -15.78 6.67
CA ALA A 326 28.54 -15.22 5.71
C ALA A 326 27.99 -15.23 4.28
N CYS A 327 27.24 -16.27 3.92
CA CYS A 327 26.55 -16.37 2.65
C CYS A 327 25.44 -15.32 2.53
N LEU A 328 24.59 -15.17 3.55
CA LEU A 328 23.53 -14.15 3.56
C LEU A 328 24.09 -12.73 3.44
N GLU A 329 25.21 -12.44 4.11
CA GLU A 329 25.87 -11.14 4.00
C GLU A 329 26.43 -10.89 2.60
N ALA A 330 27.07 -11.88 1.98
CA ALA A 330 27.58 -11.79 0.60
C ALA A 330 26.43 -11.63 -0.40
N LEU A 331 25.40 -12.46 -0.30
CA LEU A 331 24.22 -12.42 -1.16
C LEU A 331 23.43 -11.13 -0.99
N GLY A 332 23.32 -10.58 0.23
CA GLY A 332 22.73 -9.27 0.49
C GLY A 332 23.40 -8.17 -0.31
N ARG A 333 24.74 -8.18 -0.40
CA ARG A 333 25.51 -7.23 -1.23
C ARG A 333 25.32 -7.47 -2.72
N MET A 334 25.06 -8.72 -3.11
CA MET A 334 24.72 -9.09 -4.48
C MET A 334 23.29 -8.70 -4.86
N GLY A 335 22.41 -8.43 -3.90
CA GLY A 335 21.04 -7.94 -4.13
C GLY A 335 19.93 -8.78 -3.49
N LEU A 336 20.26 -9.82 -2.72
CA LEU A 336 19.27 -10.58 -1.94
C LEU A 336 18.42 -9.63 -1.11
N LYS A 337 17.10 -9.75 -1.24
CA LYS A 337 16.13 -8.90 -0.54
C LYS A 337 16.00 -9.35 0.91
N ARG A 338 16.56 -8.57 1.83
CA ARG A 338 16.61 -8.89 3.27
C ARG A 338 15.66 -8.03 4.11
N GLU A 339 15.51 -6.78 3.73
CA GLU A 339 14.65 -5.80 4.39
C GLU A 339 13.55 -5.36 3.43
N VAL A 340 12.44 -4.89 3.98
CA VAL A 340 11.29 -4.43 3.19
C VAL A 340 11.43 -2.93 2.99
N ASP A 341 11.71 -2.51 1.77
CA ASP A 341 11.56 -1.12 1.33
C ASP A 341 10.26 -0.95 0.53
N TYR A 342 10.02 0.26 0.02
CA TYR A 342 8.82 0.57 -0.76
C TYR A 342 8.70 -0.25 -2.04
N ASP A 343 9.80 -0.52 -2.75
CA ASP A 343 9.80 -1.24 -4.02
C ASP A 343 9.49 -2.71 -3.77
N ILE A 344 10.13 -3.28 -2.75
CA ILE A 344 9.88 -4.65 -2.31
C ILE A 344 8.46 -4.82 -1.77
N PHE A 345 7.91 -3.84 -1.06
CA PHE A 345 6.51 -3.88 -0.64
C PHE A 345 5.56 -3.96 -1.85
N ILE A 346 5.80 -3.16 -2.88
CA ILE A 346 5.04 -3.21 -4.14
C ILE A 346 5.18 -4.58 -4.80
N GLU A 347 6.38 -5.16 -4.83
CA GLU A 347 6.60 -6.52 -5.33
C GLU A 347 5.78 -7.57 -4.55
N CYS A 348 5.74 -7.48 -3.22
CA CYS A 348 4.89 -8.35 -2.37
C CYS A 348 3.39 -8.20 -2.69
N ALA A 349 2.92 -6.98 -2.93
CA ALA A 349 1.52 -6.71 -3.30
C ALA A 349 1.19 -7.30 -4.69
N LEU A 350 2.08 -7.12 -5.67
CA LEU A 350 1.95 -7.71 -7.00
C LEU A 350 2.00 -9.24 -6.95
N GLU A 351 2.83 -9.81 -6.07
CA GLU A 351 2.89 -11.26 -5.87
C GLU A 351 1.54 -11.80 -5.35
N ILE A 352 0.90 -11.17 -4.37
CA ILE A 352 -0.43 -11.59 -3.92
C ILE A 352 -1.45 -11.51 -5.08
N GLN A 353 -1.41 -10.45 -5.89
CA GLN A 353 -2.29 -10.32 -7.05
C GLN A 353 -2.04 -11.42 -8.10
N SER A 354 -0.78 -11.82 -8.28
CA SER A 354 -0.38 -12.96 -9.11
C SER A 354 -0.90 -14.28 -8.54
N GLN A 355 -0.71 -14.52 -7.24
CA GLN A 355 -1.20 -15.72 -6.54
C GLN A 355 -2.73 -15.84 -6.63
N LYS A 356 -3.46 -14.72 -6.48
CA LYS A 356 -4.91 -14.65 -6.68
C LYS A 356 -5.31 -15.17 -8.07
N SER A 357 -4.61 -14.73 -9.11
CA SER A 357 -4.88 -15.16 -10.49
C SER A 357 -4.57 -16.64 -10.72
N GLN A 358 -3.76 -17.25 -9.83
CA GLN A 358 -3.37 -18.65 -9.88
C GLN A 358 -4.25 -19.58 -9.02
N ILE A 359 -5.19 -19.02 -8.22
CA ILE A 359 -6.17 -19.80 -7.45
C ILE A 359 -7.04 -20.65 -8.39
N GLN A 360 -7.42 -20.12 -9.55
CA GLN A 360 -8.25 -20.83 -10.54
C GLN A 360 -7.57 -22.07 -11.16
N TYR A 361 -6.26 -22.21 -10.98
CA TYR A 361 -5.46 -23.34 -11.46
C TYR A 361 -5.04 -24.28 -10.33
N ASP A 362 -5.67 -24.19 -9.16
CA ASP A 362 -5.41 -25.00 -7.96
C ASP A 362 -3.96 -24.94 -7.43
N ARG A 363 -3.15 -23.96 -7.87
CA ARG A 363 -1.75 -23.79 -7.39
C ARG A 363 -1.70 -23.21 -5.97
N PHE A 364 -2.64 -22.33 -5.63
CA PHE A 364 -2.75 -21.74 -4.29
C PHE A 364 -4.19 -21.87 -3.77
N GLN A 365 -4.32 -22.16 -2.48
CA GLN A 365 -5.61 -22.17 -1.80
C GLN A 365 -6.05 -20.75 -1.44
N GLU A 366 -7.32 -20.41 -1.69
CA GLU A 366 -7.81 -19.04 -1.52
C GLU A 366 -7.63 -18.51 -0.09
N ASN A 367 -7.92 -19.34 0.93
CA ASN A 367 -7.75 -18.98 2.33
C ASN A 367 -6.29 -18.61 2.67
N VAL A 368 -5.33 -19.36 2.11
CA VAL A 368 -3.90 -19.09 2.30
C VAL A 368 -3.51 -17.75 1.68
N VAL A 369 -3.94 -17.46 0.45
CA VAL A 369 -3.66 -16.18 -0.22
C VAL A 369 -4.32 -15.02 0.53
N LYS A 370 -5.54 -15.21 1.05
CA LYS A 370 -6.20 -14.23 1.91
C LYS A 370 -5.40 -13.96 3.19
N ASP A 371 -4.94 -14.99 3.89
CA ASP A 371 -4.16 -14.82 5.11
C ASP A 371 -2.82 -14.10 4.87
N ARG A 372 -2.19 -14.33 3.71
CA ARG A 372 -1.00 -13.60 3.24
C ARG A 372 -1.31 -12.12 3.00
N ALA A 373 -2.40 -11.85 2.28
CA ALA A 373 -2.87 -10.51 2.00
C ALA A 373 -3.23 -9.72 3.26
N LYS A 374 -3.94 -10.35 4.21
CA LYS A 374 -4.26 -9.77 5.53
C LYS A 374 -2.99 -9.35 6.26
N PHE A 375 -1.96 -10.19 6.21
CA PHE A 375 -0.68 -9.89 6.84
C PHE A 375 0.05 -8.72 6.16
N LEU A 376 0.06 -8.65 4.83
CA LEU A 376 0.70 -7.54 4.10
C LEU A 376 -0.01 -6.20 4.39
N VAL A 377 -1.34 -6.18 4.45
CA VAL A 377 -2.10 -4.97 4.77
C VAL A 377 -1.82 -4.50 6.20
N ARG A 378 -1.79 -5.40 7.17
CA ARG A 378 -1.41 -5.06 8.56
C ARG A 378 0.01 -4.51 8.63
N TYR A 379 0.95 -5.12 7.90
CA TYR A 379 2.32 -4.62 7.81
C TYR A 379 2.36 -3.18 7.29
N LEU A 380 1.57 -2.85 6.25
CA LEU A 380 1.46 -1.49 5.71
C LEU A 380 0.99 -0.50 6.79
N TYR A 381 -0.05 -0.85 7.55
CA TYR A 381 -0.60 0.03 8.60
C TYR A 381 0.41 0.28 9.73
N GLU A 382 1.23 -0.71 10.07
CA GLU A 382 2.25 -0.61 11.12
C GLU A 382 3.50 0.17 10.65
N HIS A 383 3.84 0.09 9.36
CA HIS A 383 5.11 0.56 8.80
C HIS A 383 4.98 1.70 7.78
N THR A 384 3.82 2.37 7.72
CA THR A 384 3.56 3.43 6.72
C THR A 384 4.63 4.52 6.75
N ASN A 385 5.06 4.96 7.94
CA ASN A 385 6.08 6.02 8.06
C ASN A 385 7.50 5.55 7.73
N SER A 386 7.80 4.25 7.90
CA SER A 386 9.14 3.71 7.64
C SER A 386 9.34 3.35 6.18
N LEU A 387 8.27 3.03 5.45
CA LEU A 387 8.33 2.73 4.02
C LEU A 387 8.48 4.00 3.16
N ASP A 388 8.07 5.16 3.68
CA ASP A 388 8.29 6.51 3.11
C ASP A 388 8.00 6.59 1.59
N PHE A 389 6.78 6.18 1.20
CA PHE A 389 6.34 6.18 -0.18
C PHE A 389 6.29 7.59 -0.77
N ASN A 390 6.80 7.76 -2.00
CA ASN A 390 6.49 8.93 -2.80
C ASN A 390 5.10 8.82 -3.46
N ASP A 391 4.62 9.93 -4.04
CA ASP A 391 3.28 9.99 -4.65
C ASP A 391 3.06 8.94 -5.75
N GLU A 392 4.06 8.66 -6.58
CA GLU A 392 3.94 7.67 -7.67
C GLU A 392 3.80 6.24 -7.12
N GLN A 393 4.62 5.90 -6.13
CA GLN A 393 4.61 4.61 -5.46
C GLN A 393 3.32 4.39 -4.67
N TRP A 394 2.84 5.42 -3.98
CA TRP A 394 1.59 5.38 -3.25
C TRP A 394 0.41 5.11 -4.19
N ASN A 395 0.30 5.86 -5.29
CA ASN A 395 -0.73 5.65 -6.30
C ASN A 395 -0.66 4.23 -6.91
N LYS A 396 0.54 3.69 -7.11
CA LYS A 396 0.70 2.32 -7.58
C LYS A 396 0.14 1.31 -6.59
N ILE A 397 0.39 1.47 -5.29
CA ILE A 397 -0.15 0.58 -4.25
C ILE A 397 -1.67 0.66 -4.20
N LEU A 398 -2.22 1.88 -4.27
CA LEU A 398 -3.65 2.12 -4.20
C LEU A 398 -4.42 1.32 -5.28
N GLY A 399 -3.85 1.18 -6.48
CA GLY A 399 -4.46 0.46 -7.61
C GLY A 399 -4.22 -1.07 -7.66
N ILE A 400 -3.33 -1.64 -6.84
CA ILE A 400 -3.07 -3.10 -6.87
C ILE A 400 -4.21 -3.85 -6.16
N LYS A 401 -4.77 -4.87 -6.83
CA LYS A 401 -5.86 -5.70 -6.28
C LYS A 401 -5.37 -6.82 -5.37
N PHE A 402 -4.76 -6.45 -4.24
CA PHE A 402 -4.26 -7.39 -3.24
C PHE A 402 -5.01 -7.36 -1.91
N VAL A 403 -5.87 -6.36 -1.67
CA VAL A 403 -6.51 -6.14 -0.37
C VAL A 403 -7.74 -7.05 -0.23
N PRO A 404 -7.85 -7.87 0.83
CA PRO A 404 -9.01 -8.72 1.04
C PRO A 404 -10.31 -7.92 1.23
N SER A 405 -11.38 -8.38 0.60
CA SER A 405 -12.71 -7.78 0.69
C SER A 405 -13.75 -8.76 1.23
N GLU A 406 -14.79 -8.27 1.91
CA GLU A 406 -15.90 -9.07 2.43
C GLU A 406 -16.62 -9.82 1.29
N LYS A 407 -16.70 -11.16 1.35
CA LYS A 407 -17.46 -11.93 0.35
C LYS A 407 -18.95 -11.92 0.65
N ASN A 408 -19.75 -11.60 -0.38
CA ASN A 408 -21.22 -11.48 -0.32
C ASN A 408 -21.98 -12.72 0.21
N HIS A 409 -21.36 -13.91 0.24
CA HIS A 409 -22.02 -15.13 0.74
C HIS A 409 -22.42 -15.06 2.22
N GLN A 410 -21.74 -14.26 3.06
CA GLN A 410 -22.11 -14.08 4.46
C GLN A 410 -23.25 -13.05 4.64
N ASN A 411 -23.34 -12.02 3.78
CA ASN A 411 -24.36 -10.97 3.86
C ASN A 411 -25.72 -11.31 3.24
N ASN A 412 -25.86 -12.45 2.56
CA ASN A 412 -27.19 -12.98 2.17
C ASN A 412 -28.14 -13.18 3.36
N GLN A 413 -27.63 -13.13 4.60
CA GLN A 413 -28.43 -13.17 5.82
C GLN A 413 -29.18 -11.86 6.10
N ASN A 414 -28.65 -10.70 5.67
CA ASN A 414 -29.28 -9.40 5.93
C ASN A 414 -29.97 -8.86 4.68
N GLN A 415 -31.25 -9.23 4.52
CA GLN A 415 -32.09 -8.87 3.36
C GLN A 415 -32.15 -7.35 3.08
N PHE A 416 -31.80 -6.50 4.05
CA PHE A 416 -31.79 -5.06 3.86
C PHE A 416 -30.68 -4.58 2.91
N TYR A 417 -29.46 -5.12 2.98
CA TYR A 417 -28.31 -4.69 2.17
C TYR A 417 -28.27 -5.38 0.79
N GLN A 418 -29.44 -5.59 0.19
CA GLN A 418 -29.56 -6.10 -1.17
C GLN A 418 -28.89 -5.16 -2.19
N GLY A 419 -28.45 -5.75 -3.30
CA GLY A 419 -27.70 -5.04 -4.34
C GLY A 419 -26.27 -4.68 -3.93
N GLN A 420 -25.73 -5.30 -2.87
CA GLN A 420 -24.33 -5.15 -2.48
C GLN A 420 -23.40 -5.44 -3.66
N LYS A 421 -22.42 -4.57 -3.87
CA LYS A 421 -21.47 -4.66 -4.98
C LYS A 421 -20.77 -6.03 -4.93
N GLU A 422 -20.78 -6.74 -6.06
CA GLU A 422 -20.02 -7.97 -6.19
C GLU A 422 -18.53 -7.70 -6.13
N THR A 423 -17.81 -8.58 -5.43
CA THR A 423 -16.36 -8.52 -5.29
C THR A 423 -15.74 -9.85 -5.70
N SER A 424 -14.52 -9.76 -6.25
CA SER A 424 -13.68 -10.91 -6.53
C SER A 424 -13.01 -11.50 -5.27
N GLY A 425 -13.25 -10.92 -4.09
CA GLY A 425 -12.64 -11.32 -2.81
C GLY A 425 -11.31 -10.62 -2.51
N PHE A 426 -10.74 -9.92 -3.51
CA PHE A 426 -9.56 -9.07 -3.36
C PHE A 426 -9.70 -7.85 -4.28
N GLU A 427 -9.64 -6.66 -3.71
CA GLU A 427 -9.80 -5.41 -4.46
C GLU A 427 -8.64 -4.45 -4.17
N SER A 428 -8.67 -3.30 -4.84
CA SER A 428 -7.71 -2.22 -4.65
C SER A 428 -8.13 -1.33 -3.48
N PHE A 429 -7.21 -0.54 -2.90
CA PHE A 429 -7.60 0.42 -1.86
C PHE A 429 -8.51 1.52 -2.41
N GLU A 430 -8.40 1.86 -3.70
CA GLU A 430 -9.24 2.87 -4.37
C GLU A 430 -10.70 2.43 -4.49
N ASP A 431 -10.92 1.12 -4.66
CA ASP A 431 -12.24 0.54 -4.84
C ASP A 431 -12.94 0.24 -3.50
N LEU A 432 -12.18 0.00 -2.43
CA LEU A 432 -12.70 -0.46 -1.15
C LEU A 432 -13.22 0.66 -0.26
N CYS A 433 -14.29 0.36 0.47
CA CYS A 433 -14.88 1.26 1.45
C CYS A 433 -14.90 0.65 2.85
N SER A 434 -14.69 1.52 3.84
CA SER A 434 -14.78 1.18 5.26
C SER A 434 -16.21 0.79 5.63
N HIS A 435 -16.36 -0.17 6.54
CA HIS A 435 -17.65 -0.51 7.12
C HIS A 435 -18.36 0.67 7.77
N LYS A 436 -17.61 1.67 8.25
CA LYS A 436 -18.14 2.93 8.79
C LYS A 436 -19.04 3.66 7.79
N TYR A 437 -18.75 3.55 6.50
CA TYR A 437 -19.49 4.19 5.42
C TYR A 437 -20.35 3.20 4.63
N LYS A 438 -20.56 1.97 5.13
CA LYS A 438 -21.37 0.94 4.46
C LYS A 438 -22.71 1.48 3.99
N LYS A 439 -23.43 2.20 4.88
CA LYS A 439 -24.77 2.76 4.63
C LYS A 439 -24.86 3.78 3.50
N ILE A 440 -23.75 4.34 3.01
CA ILE A 440 -23.80 5.36 1.97
C ILE A 440 -23.20 4.89 0.64
N CYS A 441 -22.73 3.64 0.55
CA CYS A 441 -22.04 3.16 -0.64
C CYS A 441 -22.12 1.66 -0.94
N TRP A 442 -22.82 0.83 -0.14
CA TRP A 442 -22.75 -0.64 -0.29
C TRP A 442 -23.13 -1.19 -1.67
N THR A 443 -23.95 -0.47 -2.45
CA THR A 443 -24.33 -0.89 -3.81
C THR A 443 -23.28 -0.53 -4.87
N GLN A 444 -22.35 0.38 -4.55
CA GLN A 444 -21.34 0.88 -5.48
C GLN A 444 -19.94 0.39 -5.13
N CYS A 445 -19.62 0.24 -3.84
CA CYS A 445 -18.28 -0.07 -3.36
C CYS A 445 -18.26 -1.44 -2.64
N PRO A 446 -17.27 -2.31 -2.93
CA PRO A 446 -16.95 -3.43 -2.07
C PRO A 446 -16.44 -2.93 -0.70
N LEU A 447 -16.63 -3.76 0.33
CA LEU A 447 -16.18 -3.44 1.69
C LEU A 447 -14.88 -4.20 2.03
N PHE A 448 -14.05 -3.61 2.89
CA PHE A 448 -12.91 -4.32 3.47
C PHE A 448 -13.36 -5.61 4.13
N ASP A 449 -12.50 -6.63 4.16
CA ASP A 449 -12.67 -7.74 5.09
C ASP A 449 -12.40 -7.22 6.52
N ASP A 450 -13.18 -7.68 7.51
CA ASP A 450 -13.12 -7.18 8.91
C ASP A 450 -11.70 -7.20 9.49
N ASP A 451 -10.87 -8.18 9.09
CA ASP A 451 -9.51 -8.34 9.59
C ASP A 451 -8.49 -7.31 9.07
N VAL A 452 -8.87 -6.53 8.06
CA VAL A 452 -8.01 -5.54 7.36
C VAL A 452 -8.64 -4.15 7.28
N GLU A 453 -9.67 -3.90 8.09
CA GLU A 453 -10.25 -2.58 8.24
C GLU A 453 -9.16 -1.54 8.58
N PRO A 454 -9.14 -0.36 7.93
CA PRO A 454 -8.18 0.69 8.24
C PRO A 454 -8.20 1.07 9.73
N THR A 455 -7.03 1.10 10.35
CA THR A 455 -6.91 1.52 11.75
C THR A 455 -7.16 3.03 11.87
N THR A 456 -7.55 3.49 13.07
CA THR A 456 -7.77 4.93 13.33
C THR A 456 -6.53 5.76 12.99
N SER A 457 -5.35 5.30 13.42
CA SER A 457 -4.08 5.99 13.18
C SER A 457 -3.70 6.05 11.71
N PHE A 458 -4.03 5.03 10.93
CA PHE A 458 -3.81 5.01 9.49
C PHE A 458 -4.80 5.96 8.78
N SER A 459 -6.07 5.92 9.16
CA SER A 459 -7.15 6.75 8.59
C SER A 459 -6.97 8.25 8.85
N GLU A 460 -6.32 8.64 9.95
CA GLU A 460 -5.98 10.04 10.24
C GLU A 460 -4.95 10.61 9.25
N LYS A 461 -4.07 9.77 8.72
CA LYS A 461 -3.04 10.17 7.74
C LYS A 461 -3.51 10.00 6.29
N HIS A 462 -4.27 8.94 6.05
CA HIS A 462 -4.79 8.55 4.74
C HIS A 462 -6.31 8.51 4.76
N SER A 463 -6.92 9.68 4.99
CA SER A 463 -8.38 9.83 5.12
C SER A 463 -9.15 9.50 3.83
N GLU A 464 -8.45 9.48 2.70
CA GLU A 464 -8.95 9.06 1.40
C GLU A 464 -9.21 7.55 1.33
N ILE A 465 -8.45 6.73 2.06
CA ILE A 465 -8.61 5.28 2.03
C ILE A 465 -9.87 4.88 2.80
N GLY A 466 -10.72 4.11 2.13
CA GLY A 466 -11.97 3.63 2.69
C GLY A 466 -13.10 4.65 2.72
N PHE A 467 -12.87 5.89 2.27
CA PHE A 467 -13.94 6.86 2.06
C PHE A 467 -14.50 6.76 0.63
N PRO A 468 -15.81 6.57 0.44
CA PRO A 468 -16.38 6.48 -0.90
C PRO A 468 -16.25 7.80 -1.66
N THR A 469 -15.93 7.73 -2.95
CA THR A 469 -15.90 8.92 -3.80
C THR A 469 -17.28 9.59 -3.83
N THR A 470 -17.32 10.90 -4.06
CA THR A 470 -18.58 11.64 -4.21
C THR A 470 -19.45 11.06 -5.32
N GLU A 471 -18.82 10.57 -6.39
CA GLU A 471 -19.50 9.87 -7.48
C GLU A 471 -20.21 8.60 -6.99
N ASN A 472 -19.50 7.75 -6.22
CA ASN A 472 -20.07 6.54 -5.65
C ASN A 472 -21.24 6.85 -4.71
N ILE A 473 -21.18 7.91 -3.90
CA ILE A 473 -22.30 8.30 -3.01
C ILE A 473 -23.52 8.74 -3.82
N ILE A 474 -23.33 9.51 -4.89
CA ILE A 474 -24.44 9.97 -5.76
C ILE A 474 -25.08 8.78 -6.49
N ASP A 475 -24.27 7.90 -7.08
CA ASP A 475 -24.77 6.74 -7.81
C ASP A 475 -25.42 5.71 -6.86
N HIS A 476 -24.91 5.63 -5.62
CA HIS A 476 -25.56 4.89 -4.54
C HIS A 476 -26.95 5.46 -4.25
N LEU A 477 -27.07 6.77 -4.06
CA LEU A 477 -28.37 7.43 -3.84
C LEU A 477 -29.36 7.14 -4.98
N PHE A 478 -28.93 7.26 -6.24
CA PHE A 478 -29.79 6.91 -7.38
C PHE A 478 -30.26 5.46 -7.35
N THR A 479 -29.38 4.54 -6.95
CA THR A 479 -29.72 3.13 -6.79
C THR A 479 -30.75 2.94 -5.68
N ILE A 480 -30.56 3.57 -4.51
CA ILE A 480 -31.50 3.51 -3.38
C ILE A 480 -32.87 4.07 -3.76
N VAL A 481 -32.91 5.24 -4.41
CA VAL A 481 -34.17 5.86 -4.88
C VAL A 481 -34.90 4.92 -5.84
N THR A 482 -34.18 4.32 -6.79
CA THR A 482 -34.75 3.38 -7.76
C THR A 482 -35.33 2.16 -7.06
N MET A 483 -34.54 1.50 -6.21
CA MET A 483 -34.97 0.32 -5.47
C MET A 483 -36.13 0.59 -4.51
N SER A 484 -36.18 1.80 -3.94
CA SER A 484 -37.28 2.24 -3.05
C SER A 484 -38.58 2.39 -3.83
N LYS A 485 -38.52 3.02 -5.02
CA LYS A 485 -39.67 3.17 -5.93
C LYS A 485 -40.14 1.81 -6.49
N GLU A 486 -39.22 0.85 -6.66
CA GLU A 486 -39.52 -0.54 -7.03
C GLU A 486 -40.03 -1.40 -5.85
N LYS A 487 -40.10 -0.84 -4.64
CA LYS A 487 -40.55 -1.53 -3.41
C LYS A 487 -39.77 -2.81 -3.12
N LYS A 488 -38.45 -2.77 -3.31
CA LYS A 488 -37.59 -3.93 -3.01
C LYS A 488 -37.44 -4.20 -1.51
N TRP A 489 -37.78 -3.25 -0.64
CA TRP A 489 -37.76 -3.43 0.82
C TRP A 489 -39.17 -3.61 1.37
N SER A 490 -39.28 -4.30 2.51
CA SER A 490 -40.54 -4.42 3.23
C SER A 490 -40.89 -3.13 3.97
N GLU A 491 -42.17 -2.92 4.29
CA GLU A 491 -42.61 -1.76 5.09
C GLU A 491 -41.93 -1.69 6.46
N ASN A 492 -41.54 -2.82 7.04
CA ASN A 492 -40.78 -2.86 8.30
C ASN A 492 -39.40 -2.19 8.19
N ASN A 493 -38.84 -2.09 6.98
CA ASN A 493 -37.55 -1.46 6.73
C ASN A 493 -37.64 0.05 6.54
N LYS A 494 -38.84 0.65 6.56
CA LYS A 494 -39.07 2.08 6.31
C LYS A 494 -38.17 2.98 7.15
N ARG A 495 -38.05 2.71 8.45
CA ARG A 495 -37.23 3.49 9.37
C ARG A 495 -35.74 3.43 9.02
N GLU A 496 -35.23 2.23 8.78
CA GLU A 496 -33.81 2.02 8.45
C GLU A 496 -33.46 2.65 7.09
N LEU A 497 -34.35 2.54 6.11
CA LEU A 497 -34.18 3.19 4.81
C LEU A 497 -34.16 4.72 4.92
N LYS A 498 -35.04 5.30 5.73
CA LYS A 498 -34.99 6.74 6.03
C LYS A 498 -33.65 7.14 6.67
N ASN A 499 -33.15 6.37 7.62
CA ASN A 499 -31.86 6.64 8.26
C ASN A 499 -30.72 6.65 7.23
N VAL A 500 -30.67 5.64 6.34
CA VAL A 500 -29.70 5.59 5.23
C VAL A 500 -29.79 6.85 4.35
N ILE A 501 -31.00 7.21 3.93
CA ILE A 501 -31.23 8.39 3.07
C ILE A 501 -30.74 9.67 3.76
N ASN A 502 -31.04 9.84 5.05
CA ASN A 502 -30.60 10.99 5.84
C ASN A 502 -29.08 11.05 5.98
N GLU A 503 -28.42 9.92 6.26
CA GLU A 503 -26.96 9.85 6.32
C GLU A 503 -26.30 10.23 4.99
N ILE A 504 -26.88 9.81 3.86
CA ILE A 504 -26.44 10.22 2.52
C ILE A 504 -26.58 11.74 2.34
N TYR A 505 -27.73 12.33 2.69
CA TYR A 505 -27.95 13.78 2.60
C TYR A 505 -27.00 14.56 3.49
N GLU A 506 -26.78 14.10 4.71
CA GLU A 506 -25.86 14.73 5.65
C GLU A 506 -24.45 14.83 5.07
N ILE A 507 -23.95 13.74 4.49
CA ILE A 507 -22.61 13.69 3.89
C ILE A 507 -22.54 14.53 2.61
N LEU A 508 -23.54 14.44 1.74
CA LEU A 508 -23.60 15.30 0.55
C LEU A 508 -23.64 16.79 0.93
N ASN A 509 -24.40 17.16 1.97
CA ASN A 509 -24.47 18.52 2.50
C ASN A 509 -23.12 18.98 3.10
N LYS A 510 -22.39 18.10 3.76
CA LYS A 510 -21.00 18.38 4.22
C LYS A 510 -20.04 18.60 3.05
N LEU A 511 -20.13 17.77 2.00
CA LEU A 511 -19.30 17.87 0.80
C LEU A 511 -19.58 19.15 -0.01
N CYS A 512 -20.78 19.73 0.13
CA CYS A 512 -21.16 21.00 -0.49
C CYS A 512 -20.33 22.21 -0.02
N LYS A 513 -19.43 22.05 0.95
CA LYS A 513 -18.47 23.09 1.36
C LYS A 513 -17.28 23.25 0.38
N ASN A 514 -17.02 22.25 -0.47
CA ASN A 514 -15.90 22.27 -1.43
C ASN A 514 -16.39 22.48 -2.87
N LYS A 515 -15.80 23.45 -3.57
CA LYS A 515 -16.17 23.84 -4.94
C LYS A 515 -16.12 22.68 -5.95
N SER A 516 -15.18 21.75 -5.84
CA SER A 516 -15.07 20.61 -6.76
C SER A 516 -16.28 19.68 -6.64
N HIS A 517 -16.67 19.33 -5.42
CA HIS A 517 -17.84 18.48 -5.15
C HIS A 517 -19.15 19.18 -5.54
N ILE A 518 -19.26 20.50 -5.31
CA ILE A 518 -20.45 21.28 -5.75
C ILE A 518 -20.68 21.09 -7.25
N LEU A 519 -19.63 21.21 -8.09
CA LEU A 519 -19.77 21.07 -9.54
C LEU A 519 -20.24 19.67 -9.92
N LEU A 520 -19.66 18.62 -9.32
CA LEU A 520 -20.05 17.23 -9.59
C LEU A 520 -21.50 16.96 -9.19
N ILE A 521 -21.91 17.38 -7.98
CA ILE A 521 -23.28 17.23 -7.46
C ILE A 521 -24.29 17.94 -8.38
N LYS A 522 -24.01 19.20 -8.78
CA LYS A 522 -24.87 19.94 -9.71
C LYS A 522 -24.98 19.26 -11.06
N THR A 523 -23.88 18.73 -11.57
CA THR A 523 -23.83 18.13 -12.92
C THR A 523 -24.54 16.78 -12.95
N LYS A 524 -24.29 15.91 -11.96
CA LYS A 524 -24.91 14.58 -11.91
C LYS A 524 -26.35 14.61 -11.46
N ILE A 525 -26.71 15.43 -10.47
CA ILE A 525 -28.08 15.46 -9.93
C ILE A 525 -28.91 16.50 -10.68
N GLY A 526 -28.51 17.76 -10.60
CA GLY A 526 -29.22 18.90 -11.18
C GLY A 526 -30.59 19.15 -10.55
N PRO A 527 -31.31 20.20 -11.01
CA PRO A 527 -32.53 20.67 -10.36
C PRO A 527 -33.79 19.85 -10.67
N LYS A 528 -33.71 18.88 -11.59
CA LYS A 528 -34.87 18.16 -12.12
C LYS A 528 -34.98 16.71 -11.63
N LYS A 529 -33.94 16.15 -11.01
CA LYS A 529 -33.97 14.75 -10.57
C LYS A 529 -34.72 14.60 -9.25
N GLN A 530 -35.75 13.76 -9.25
CA GLN A 530 -36.59 13.44 -8.08
C GLN A 530 -35.91 12.47 -7.13
N ILE A 531 -34.98 13.01 -6.33
CA ILE A 531 -34.14 12.24 -5.40
C ILE A 531 -34.21 12.74 -3.96
N LEU A 532 -34.97 13.80 -3.68
CA LEU A 532 -35.15 14.32 -2.33
C LEU A 532 -36.45 13.74 -1.76
N LEU A 533 -36.35 13.16 -0.56
CA LEU A 533 -37.49 12.59 0.13
C LEU A 533 -38.22 13.69 0.91
N ASN A 534 -39.10 14.42 0.24
CA ASN A 534 -39.89 15.52 0.82
C ASN A 534 -41.26 15.02 1.31
N GLY A 535 -41.25 13.90 2.05
CA GLY A 535 -42.45 13.26 2.54
C GLY A 535 -42.11 12.10 3.46
N ASP A 536 -43.12 11.51 4.08
CA ASP A 536 -42.88 10.55 5.14
C ASP A 536 -42.69 9.11 4.69
N ASN A 537 -42.99 8.78 3.44
CA ASN A 537 -42.89 7.40 2.95
C ASN A 537 -41.90 7.28 1.78
N PRO A 538 -40.73 6.64 1.98
CA PRO A 538 -39.77 6.41 0.90
C PRO A 538 -40.30 5.47 -0.20
N PHE A 539 -41.33 4.66 0.07
CA PHE A 539 -41.95 3.77 -0.91
C PHE A 539 -43.05 4.44 -1.74
N ASP A 540 -43.48 5.64 -1.34
CA ASP A 540 -44.40 6.45 -2.12
C ASP A 540 -43.62 7.30 -3.11
N LYS A 541 -43.92 7.10 -4.40
CA LYS A 541 -43.29 7.85 -5.49
C LYS A 541 -43.55 9.35 -5.38
N LYS A 542 -44.70 9.77 -4.82
CA LYS A 542 -45.05 11.19 -4.64
C LYS A 542 -44.21 11.88 -3.58
N SER A 543 -43.63 11.13 -2.63
CA SER A 543 -42.73 11.70 -1.62
C SER A 543 -41.37 12.13 -2.20
N TRP A 544 -41.02 11.70 -3.42
CA TRP A 544 -39.73 12.00 -4.04
C TRP A 544 -39.86 13.19 -4.98
N VAL A 545 -39.20 14.30 -4.65
CA VAL A 545 -39.25 15.55 -5.40
C VAL A 545 -37.85 15.96 -5.86
N ALA A 546 -37.80 16.85 -6.85
CA ALA A 546 -36.57 17.45 -7.32
C ALA A 546 -36.24 18.72 -6.52
N GLY A 547 -34.95 19.04 -6.41
CA GLY A 547 -34.53 20.25 -5.68
C GLY A 547 -35.14 21.54 -6.24
N GLY A 548 -35.32 21.64 -7.56
CA GLY A 548 -35.97 22.77 -8.20
C GLY A 548 -37.47 22.93 -7.91
N GLU A 549 -38.11 21.90 -7.34
CA GLU A 549 -39.52 21.92 -6.94
C GLU A 549 -39.71 22.40 -5.49
N LEU A 550 -38.62 22.59 -4.73
CA LEU A 550 -38.65 22.97 -3.32
C LEU A 550 -38.47 24.47 -3.11
N ILE A 551 -39.23 25.01 -2.15
CA ILE A 551 -39.14 26.41 -1.72
C ILE A 551 -38.86 26.45 -0.21
N LEU A 552 -37.73 27.04 0.17
CA LEU A 552 -37.32 27.16 1.57
C LEU A 552 -38.03 28.35 2.23
N GLY A 553 -38.76 28.09 3.31
CA GLY A 553 -39.37 29.12 4.17
C GLY A 553 -40.88 29.33 3.99
N ILE A 554 -41.55 28.61 3.08
CA ILE A 554 -43.02 28.64 2.98
C ILE A 554 -43.68 27.72 4.02
N GLN A 555 -44.91 28.06 4.42
CA GLN A 555 -45.65 27.35 5.48
C GLN A 555 -46.47 26.17 4.94
N GLU A 556 -46.85 26.22 3.67
CA GLU A 556 -47.63 25.21 2.95
C GLU A 556 -47.21 25.14 1.47
N ASP A 557 -47.62 24.08 0.77
CA ASP A 557 -47.37 23.91 -0.66
C ASP A 557 -48.16 24.95 -1.47
N ILE A 558 -47.54 25.56 -2.48
CA ILE A 558 -48.24 26.52 -3.35
C ILE A 558 -49.05 25.76 -4.40
N LYS A 559 -48.40 24.89 -5.17
CA LYS A 559 -49.01 24.08 -6.23
C LYS A 559 -48.11 22.88 -6.54
N GLU A 560 -48.57 21.98 -7.41
CA GLU A 560 -47.73 20.88 -7.90
C GLU A 560 -46.43 21.43 -8.54
N GLY A 561 -45.28 20.91 -8.07
CA GLY A 561 -43.95 21.40 -8.46
C GLY A 561 -43.45 22.62 -7.66
N MET A 562 -44.18 23.08 -6.64
CA MET A 562 -43.79 24.17 -5.73
C MET A 562 -44.12 23.82 -4.29
N TYR A 563 -43.33 22.89 -3.75
CA TYR A 563 -43.55 22.28 -2.46
C TYR A 563 -42.78 22.98 -1.34
N LYS A 564 -43.38 22.99 -0.15
CA LYS A 564 -42.72 23.30 1.11
C LYS A 564 -41.64 22.27 1.38
N VAL A 565 -40.50 22.74 1.89
CA VAL A 565 -39.46 21.85 2.43
C VAL A 565 -39.96 21.25 3.75
N ASN A 566 -40.09 19.93 3.78
CA ASN A 566 -40.43 19.17 4.98
C ASN A 566 -39.32 19.33 6.04
N ASP A 567 -39.71 19.33 7.31
CA ASP A 567 -38.81 19.54 8.45
C ASP A 567 -37.58 18.63 8.43
N CYS A 568 -37.72 17.40 7.95
CA CYS A 568 -36.61 16.44 7.85
C CYS A 568 -35.51 16.84 6.86
N LEU A 569 -35.77 17.77 5.93
CA LEU A 569 -34.82 18.26 4.94
C LEU A 569 -34.24 19.64 5.28
N ILE A 570 -34.81 20.36 6.25
CA ILE A 570 -34.42 21.74 6.60
C ILE A 570 -32.92 21.82 6.96
N ASP A 571 -32.40 20.81 7.66
CA ASP A 571 -31.00 20.74 8.09
C ASP A 571 -29.99 20.63 6.92
N TYR A 572 -30.46 20.26 5.72
CA TYR A 572 -29.64 20.09 4.52
C TYR A 572 -29.73 21.29 3.56
N LYS A 573 -29.96 22.49 4.10
CA LYS A 573 -30.15 23.74 3.33
C LYS A 573 -29.13 23.97 2.20
N GLU A 574 -27.84 23.75 2.47
CA GLU A 574 -26.77 23.98 1.46
C GLU A 574 -26.93 23.04 0.26
N LEU A 575 -27.17 21.75 0.54
CA LEU A 575 -27.47 20.76 -0.50
C LEU A 575 -28.72 21.16 -1.29
N LEU A 576 -29.80 21.55 -0.63
CA LEU A 576 -31.06 21.94 -1.29
C LEU A 576 -30.86 23.12 -2.25
N ILE A 577 -30.15 24.17 -1.82
CA ILE A 577 -29.84 25.33 -2.67
C ILE A 577 -29.01 24.92 -3.89
N ILE A 578 -28.02 24.05 -3.70
CA ILE A 578 -27.18 23.52 -4.78
C ILE A 578 -28.01 22.72 -5.79
N LEU A 579 -29.01 21.98 -5.31
CA LEU A 579 -29.97 21.24 -6.11
C LEU A 579 -31.11 22.12 -6.68
N GLY A 580 -31.05 23.45 -6.51
CA GLY A 580 -31.96 24.39 -7.17
C GLY A 580 -33.18 24.81 -6.35
N ALA A 581 -33.23 24.47 -5.06
CA ALA A 581 -34.29 24.95 -4.17
C ALA A 581 -34.25 26.49 -4.06
N ARG A 582 -35.43 27.12 -4.07
CA ARG A 582 -35.57 28.57 -4.04
C ARG A 582 -35.79 29.06 -2.60
N PRO A 583 -34.87 29.82 -1.99
CA PRO A 583 -35.12 30.41 -0.68
C PRO A 583 -35.99 31.65 -0.77
N ILE A 584 -36.93 31.81 0.19
CA ILE A 584 -37.54 33.11 0.47
C ILE A 584 -36.44 34.08 0.87
N LYS A 585 -36.45 35.28 0.28
CA LYS A 585 -35.56 36.36 0.68
C LYS A 585 -36.11 37.00 1.94
N SER A 586 -35.42 36.78 3.06
CA SER A 586 -35.78 37.42 4.33
C SER A 586 -35.62 38.93 4.22
N VAL A 587 -36.62 39.66 4.72
CA VAL A 587 -36.55 41.10 4.92
C VAL A 587 -36.14 41.31 6.37
N THR A 588 -34.91 41.79 6.61
CA THR A 588 -34.45 42.11 7.97
C THR A 588 -35.30 43.26 8.54
N PRO A 589 -35.95 43.07 9.69
CA PRO A 589 -36.48 44.18 10.47
C PRO A 589 -35.32 45.06 10.96
N ASP A 590 -35.55 46.37 11.06
CA ASP A 590 -34.59 47.26 11.73
C ASP A 590 -34.62 46.96 13.25
N PRO A 591 -33.46 46.89 13.92
CA PRO A 591 -33.39 46.53 15.33
C PRO A 591 -34.01 47.66 16.17
N GLU A 592 -35.11 47.37 16.85
CA GLU A 592 -35.61 48.21 17.94
C GLU A 592 -35.12 47.68 19.28
N SER A 593 -34.73 48.64 20.11
CA SER A 593 -34.05 48.50 21.39
C SER A 593 -34.95 47.87 22.45
N ASP A 594 -34.47 46.78 23.04
CA ASP A 594 -34.94 46.26 24.31
C ASP A 594 -34.82 47.37 25.37
N THR A 595 -35.88 47.58 26.16
CA THR A 595 -35.80 48.34 27.41
C THR A 595 -35.97 47.40 28.57
N ASP A 596 -34.94 47.42 29.42
CA ASP A 596 -34.73 46.61 30.62
C ASP A 596 -35.86 46.68 31.65
N ASP A 597 -36.06 45.54 32.30
CA ASP A 597 -36.65 45.40 33.63
C ASP A 597 -35.88 46.23 34.67
N ASP A 598 -36.60 46.88 35.62
CA ASP A 598 -36.30 46.79 37.06
C ASP A 598 -37.22 47.65 37.97
N ASP A 599 -37.49 47.05 39.13
CA ASP A 599 -37.93 47.55 40.46
C ASP A 599 -39.37 48.07 40.71
N ASP A 600 -40.08 47.34 41.59
CA ASP A 600 -41.38 47.64 42.23
C ASP A 600 -41.40 49.04 42.90
N ASP A 601 -42.16 49.99 42.35
CA ASP A 601 -42.41 51.34 42.90
C ASP A 601 -43.92 51.54 43.18
N GLN A 602 -44.31 52.57 43.96
CA GLN A 602 -45.69 52.96 44.25
C GLN A 602 -46.57 53.11 42.98
N LYS A 603 -45.94 53.32 41.82
CA LYS A 603 -46.58 53.36 40.50
C LYS A 603 -47.27 52.04 40.16
N ASP A 604 -46.63 50.90 40.40
CA ASP A 604 -47.18 49.58 40.06
C ASP A 604 -48.37 49.22 40.95
N VAL A 605 -48.32 49.63 42.22
CA VAL A 605 -49.45 49.50 43.14
C VAL A 605 -50.67 50.29 42.65
N VAL A 606 -50.46 51.50 42.12
CA VAL A 606 -51.53 52.34 41.56
C VAL A 606 -52.07 51.74 40.26
N LEU A 607 -51.19 51.34 39.33
CA LEU A 607 -51.57 50.72 38.06
C LEU A 607 -52.35 49.43 38.29
N LYS A 608 -51.82 48.53 39.14
CA LYS A 608 -52.48 47.27 39.50
C LYS A 608 -53.84 47.51 40.16
N SER A 609 -53.94 48.49 41.08
CA SER A 609 -55.24 48.81 41.70
C SER A 609 -56.27 49.37 40.71
N LEU A 610 -55.84 50.20 39.74
CA LEU A 610 -56.72 50.71 38.68
C LEU A 610 -57.14 49.60 37.72
N LEU A 611 -56.23 48.70 37.36
CA LEU A 611 -56.51 47.52 36.53
C LEU A 611 -57.44 46.54 37.24
N ASP A 612 -57.21 46.22 38.51
CA ASP A 612 -58.08 45.34 39.30
C ASP A 612 -59.51 45.89 39.35
N LYS A 613 -59.67 47.21 39.51
CA LYS A 613 -60.99 47.89 39.47
C LYS A 613 -61.63 47.88 38.09
N LEU A 614 -60.85 47.91 37.02
CA LEU A 614 -61.34 47.75 35.65
C LEU A 614 -61.81 46.31 35.43
N ILE A 615 -61.09 45.31 35.93
CA ILE A 615 -61.38 43.88 35.71
C ILE A 615 -62.53 43.37 36.59
N SER A 616 -62.65 43.87 37.83
CA SER A 616 -63.72 43.53 38.76
C SER A 616 -65.04 44.20 38.35
N GLN A 617 -65.61 43.80 37.21
CA GLN A 617 -66.90 44.26 36.67
C GLN A 617 -68.11 43.76 37.48
N SER A 618 -67.90 43.18 38.67
CA SER A 618 -68.92 42.48 39.46
C SER A 618 -70.04 43.39 39.98
N ASP A 619 -69.91 44.70 39.86
CA ASP A 619 -71.01 45.65 39.97
C ASP A 619 -70.81 46.74 38.92
N ILE A 620 -71.71 46.90 37.95
CA ILE A 620 -71.73 48.08 37.06
C ILE A 620 -71.91 49.38 37.88
N GLU A 621 -72.29 49.25 39.16
CA GLU A 621 -72.31 50.31 40.18
C GLU A 621 -70.97 50.50 40.94
N CYS A 622 -69.87 49.91 40.47
CA CYS A 622 -68.55 50.16 41.02
C CYS A 622 -68.27 51.67 40.97
N GLN A 623 -68.22 52.32 42.14
CA GLN A 623 -68.20 53.78 42.32
C GLN A 623 -67.03 54.51 41.62
N CYS A 624 -66.09 53.78 41.02
CA CYS A 624 -64.91 54.31 40.34
C CYS A 624 -65.04 54.38 38.81
N ASN A 625 -66.01 53.68 38.20
CA ASN A 625 -66.26 53.71 36.75
C ASN A 625 -67.39 54.68 36.44
N ASP A 626 -67.10 55.74 35.68
CA ASP A 626 -68.01 56.85 35.42
C ASP A 626 -68.39 57.00 33.93
N VAL A 627 -68.01 56.01 33.11
CA VAL A 627 -68.45 55.82 31.73
C VAL A 627 -68.68 54.33 31.45
N VAL A 628 -69.68 54.03 30.61
CA VAL A 628 -69.96 52.68 30.11
C VAL A 628 -69.87 52.67 28.59
N PHE A 629 -69.08 51.76 28.04
CA PHE A 629 -69.03 51.49 26.61
C PHE A 629 -69.96 50.34 26.26
N VAL A 630 -70.71 50.46 25.18
CA VAL A 630 -71.59 49.41 24.64
C VAL A 630 -70.96 48.91 23.36
N VAL A 631 -70.31 47.75 23.42
CA VAL A 631 -69.36 47.27 22.40
C VAL A 631 -69.89 46.08 21.62
N GLY A 632 -69.70 46.12 20.30
CA GLY A 632 -70.04 45.05 19.36
C GLY A 632 -71.55 44.87 19.13
N GLU A 633 -71.89 43.96 18.22
CA GLU A 633 -73.28 43.60 17.92
C GLU A 633 -74.03 43.03 19.14
N GLU A 634 -73.30 42.33 20.01
CA GLU A 634 -73.80 41.76 21.26
C GLU A 634 -74.08 42.81 22.34
N LYS A 635 -73.70 44.08 22.12
CA LYS A 635 -73.92 45.23 23.02
C LYS A 635 -73.38 44.98 24.43
N VAL A 636 -72.19 44.40 24.51
CA VAL A 636 -71.51 44.13 25.79
C VAL A 636 -71.20 45.45 26.49
N LYS A 637 -71.64 45.59 27.74
CA LYS A 637 -71.41 46.79 28.55
C LYS A 637 -70.10 46.69 29.32
N ILE A 638 -69.18 47.61 29.06
CA ILE A 638 -67.85 47.66 29.71
C ILE A 638 -67.70 49.00 30.43
N GLY A 639 -67.62 48.97 31.76
CA GLY A 639 -67.41 50.16 32.59
C GLY A 639 -65.93 50.57 32.66
N ALA A 640 -65.64 51.87 32.56
CA ALA A 640 -64.29 52.43 32.68
C ALA A 640 -64.30 53.82 33.36
N SER A 641 -63.10 54.39 33.56
CA SER A 641 -62.89 55.71 34.16
C SER A 641 -62.52 56.74 33.10
N ARG A 642 -63.34 57.78 32.95
CA ARG A 642 -63.09 58.92 32.06
C ARG A 642 -61.77 59.59 32.37
N TYR A 643 -61.40 59.69 33.65
CA TYR A 643 -60.16 60.33 34.08
C TYR A 643 -58.93 59.55 33.60
N VAL A 644 -58.91 58.24 33.82
CA VAL A 644 -57.80 57.38 33.37
C VAL A 644 -57.66 57.46 31.85
N LEU A 645 -58.75 57.26 31.10
CA LEU A 645 -58.73 57.30 29.64
C LEU A 645 -58.33 58.67 29.08
N SER A 646 -58.78 59.76 29.69
CA SER A 646 -58.39 61.13 29.29
C SER A 646 -56.94 61.46 29.60
N ALA A 647 -56.34 60.80 30.59
CA ALA A 647 -54.93 61.00 30.93
C ALA A 647 -53.99 60.39 29.88
N VAL A 648 -54.38 59.28 29.26
CA VAL A 648 -53.54 58.51 28.34
C VAL A 648 -53.91 58.63 26.86
N SER A 649 -55.11 59.15 26.54
CA SER A 649 -55.57 59.32 25.15
C SER A 649 -56.16 60.72 24.93
N GLU A 650 -55.56 61.46 23.99
CA GLU A 650 -56.02 62.79 23.61
C GLU A 650 -57.41 62.75 22.94
N ARG A 651 -57.77 61.66 22.27
CA ARG A 651 -59.11 61.46 21.71
C ARG A 651 -60.16 61.32 22.80
N PHE A 652 -59.91 60.49 23.82
CA PHE A 652 -60.83 60.36 24.96
C PHE A 652 -60.89 61.65 25.79
N LYS A 653 -59.77 62.36 25.95
CA LYS A 653 -59.76 63.69 26.58
C LYS A 653 -60.62 64.70 25.83
N LYS A 654 -60.55 64.75 24.49
CA LYS A 654 -61.45 65.59 23.69
C LYS A 654 -62.91 65.18 23.84
N MET A 655 -63.19 63.88 23.88
CA MET A 655 -64.55 63.35 24.07
C MET A 655 -65.14 63.73 25.43
N PHE A 656 -64.39 63.52 26.52
CA PHE A 656 -64.88 63.71 27.88
C PHE A 656 -64.66 65.11 28.45
N CYS A 657 -63.73 65.90 27.92
CA CYS A 657 -63.41 67.25 28.40
C CYS A 657 -63.63 68.36 27.35
N GLY A 658 -64.03 68.02 26.12
CA GLY A 658 -64.19 68.98 25.01
C GLY A 658 -65.53 69.70 24.94
N GLY A 659 -66.39 69.60 25.97
CA GLY A 659 -67.70 70.27 26.00
C GLY A 659 -68.80 69.59 25.20
N LEU A 660 -68.59 68.34 24.75
CA LEU A 660 -69.57 67.52 24.05
C LEU A 660 -70.62 66.93 25.02
N ARG A 661 -71.66 66.27 24.50
CA ARG A 661 -72.76 65.69 25.32
C ARG A 661 -72.23 64.72 26.37
N GLU A 662 -71.21 63.96 26.00
CA GLU A 662 -70.47 62.98 26.79
C GLU A 662 -69.72 63.63 27.97
N SER A 663 -69.38 64.92 27.88
CA SER A 663 -68.67 65.66 28.93
C SER A 663 -69.58 66.19 30.06
N THR A 664 -70.89 66.29 29.81
CA THR A 664 -71.86 66.94 30.74
C THR A 664 -72.82 65.97 31.42
N MET A 665 -72.91 64.73 30.94
CA MET A 665 -73.78 63.70 31.51
C MET A 665 -73.09 62.97 32.67
N ARG A 666 -73.87 62.68 33.74
CA ARG A 666 -73.40 61.88 34.89
C ARG A 666 -73.27 60.39 34.56
N ASN A 667 -74.17 59.85 33.75
CA ASN A 667 -74.14 58.47 33.26
C ASN A 667 -74.04 58.53 31.73
N VAL A 668 -72.87 58.20 31.19
CA VAL A 668 -72.59 58.24 29.75
C VAL A 668 -72.48 56.80 29.25
N GLU A 669 -73.37 56.43 28.32
CA GLU A 669 -73.22 55.19 27.54
C GLU A 669 -72.69 55.56 26.13
N ILE A 670 -71.55 54.98 25.74
CA ILE A 670 -70.91 55.25 24.45
C ILE A 670 -70.99 53.99 23.58
N PRO A 671 -71.70 54.04 22.44
CA PRO A 671 -71.74 52.92 21.51
C PRO A 671 -70.41 52.78 20.74
N ILE A 672 -69.90 51.55 20.66
CA ILE A 672 -68.75 51.13 19.85
C ILE A 672 -69.20 49.91 19.04
N GLU A 673 -69.92 50.16 17.95
CA GLU A 673 -70.57 49.09 17.18
C GLU A 673 -69.60 48.37 16.23
N GLU A 674 -68.50 49.01 15.83
CA GLU A 674 -67.58 48.55 14.78
C GLU A 674 -66.51 47.55 15.25
N PHE A 675 -66.40 47.29 16.56
CA PHE A 675 -65.32 46.47 17.12
C PHE A 675 -65.85 45.39 18.07
N GLU A 676 -65.13 44.27 18.11
CA GLU A 676 -65.44 43.16 19.00
C GLU A 676 -65.10 43.51 20.47
N PRO A 677 -65.87 42.98 21.44
CA PRO A 677 -65.63 43.21 22.86
C PRO A 677 -64.21 42.89 23.32
N ASP A 678 -63.63 41.78 22.84
CA ASP A 678 -62.28 41.33 23.20
C ASP A 678 -61.20 42.30 22.72
N THR A 679 -61.32 42.77 21.47
CA THR A 679 -60.42 43.78 20.89
C THR A 679 -60.44 45.07 21.71
N PHE A 680 -61.63 45.51 22.13
CA PHE A 680 -61.77 46.70 22.97
C PHE A 680 -61.26 46.49 24.41
N TRP A 681 -61.42 45.28 24.96
CA TRP A 681 -60.90 44.91 26.28
C TRP A 681 -59.38 45.01 26.36
N ILE A 682 -58.67 44.52 25.34
CA ILE A 682 -57.21 44.60 25.26
C ILE A 682 -56.76 46.06 25.19
N LEU A 683 -57.41 46.88 24.35
CA LEU A 683 -57.13 48.32 24.27
C LEU A 683 -57.32 49.00 25.64
N LEU A 684 -58.43 48.73 26.33
CA LEU A 684 -58.70 49.34 27.65
C LEU A 684 -57.66 48.92 28.70
N ARG A 685 -57.29 47.65 28.75
CA ARG A 685 -56.26 47.15 29.67
C ARG A 685 -54.90 47.80 29.41
N TRP A 686 -54.52 47.92 28.14
CA TRP A 686 -53.31 48.64 27.75
C TRP A 686 -53.35 50.13 28.15
N LEU A 687 -54.48 50.81 27.93
CA LEU A 687 -54.67 52.21 28.36
C LEU A 687 -54.61 52.39 29.88
N TYR A 688 -54.88 51.34 30.65
CA TYR A 688 -54.74 51.33 32.11
C TYR A 688 -53.32 50.98 32.57
N GLY A 689 -52.37 50.83 31.63
CA GLY A 689 -50.95 50.62 31.90
C GLY A 689 -50.53 49.16 32.00
N GLN A 690 -51.37 48.21 31.57
CA GLN A 690 -50.93 46.83 31.39
C GLN A 690 -50.06 46.72 30.13
N SER A 691 -49.03 45.86 30.15
CA SER A 691 -48.24 45.53 28.95
C SER A 691 -49.16 44.95 27.87
N PHE A 692 -48.76 45.11 26.60
CA PHE A 692 -49.52 44.54 25.49
C PHE A 692 -49.62 43.01 25.63
N GLU A 693 -48.53 42.33 25.96
CA GLU A 693 -48.46 40.88 26.15
C GLU A 693 -49.44 40.40 27.22
N ASP A 694 -49.47 41.03 28.39
CA ASP A 694 -50.34 40.59 29.48
C ASP A 694 -51.81 40.91 29.18
N ALA A 695 -52.09 42.07 28.57
CA ALA A 695 -53.44 42.45 28.16
C ALA A 695 -54.00 41.46 27.13
N ALA A 696 -53.22 41.12 26.10
CA ALA A 696 -53.59 40.15 25.08
C ALA A 696 -53.76 38.74 25.67
N LYS A 697 -52.81 38.26 26.48
CA LYS A 697 -52.84 36.91 27.08
C LYS A 697 -54.02 36.66 28.01
N SER A 698 -54.51 37.71 28.66
CA SER A 698 -55.63 37.58 29.60
C SER A 698 -56.99 37.94 29.01
N VAL A 699 -57.09 38.11 27.69
CA VAL A 699 -58.34 38.25 26.92
C VAL A 699 -58.42 37.20 25.82
N LEU A 700 -57.38 37.08 24.99
CA LEU A 700 -57.33 36.14 23.87
C LEU A 700 -57.11 34.69 24.34
N CYS A 701 -57.54 33.73 23.53
CA CYS A 701 -57.26 32.32 23.80
C CYS A 701 -55.75 32.04 23.75
N ASN A 702 -55.27 31.22 24.69
CA ASN A 702 -53.91 30.70 24.66
C ASN A 702 -53.81 29.52 23.68
N ARG A 703 -52.61 29.34 23.10
CA ARG A 703 -52.32 28.27 22.13
C ARG A 703 -52.70 26.87 22.61
N GLU A 704 -52.49 26.57 23.89
CA GLU A 704 -52.81 25.26 24.50
C GLU A 704 -54.31 24.99 24.63
N ASN A 705 -55.13 26.05 24.67
CA ASN A 705 -56.57 25.97 24.86
C ASN A 705 -57.36 26.21 23.56
N PHE A 706 -56.67 26.45 22.45
CA PHE A 706 -57.29 26.73 21.17
C PHE A 706 -57.69 25.42 20.48
N THR A 707 -59.00 25.18 20.37
CA THR A 707 -59.59 23.97 19.78
C THR A 707 -60.50 24.35 18.62
N SER A 708 -59.92 24.73 17.48
CA SER A 708 -60.65 24.90 16.22
C SER A 708 -60.19 23.84 15.22
N GLU A 709 -61.13 23.19 14.54
CA GLU A 709 -60.84 22.29 13.42
C GLU A 709 -60.74 23.05 12.08
N GLU A 710 -61.22 24.30 12.04
CA GLU A 710 -61.36 25.10 10.81
C GLU A 710 -60.29 26.17 10.66
N GLU A 711 -59.68 26.64 11.75
CA GLU A 711 -58.69 27.72 11.74
C GLU A 711 -57.45 27.34 12.55
N SER A 712 -56.26 27.81 12.13
CA SER A 712 -55.03 27.68 12.92
C SER A 712 -54.93 28.77 14.00
N TYR A 713 -54.21 28.50 15.08
CA TYR A 713 -53.98 29.50 16.14
C TYR A 713 -53.31 30.76 15.61
N GLU A 714 -52.36 30.61 14.69
CA GLU A 714 -51.61 31.69 14.07
C GLU A 714 -52.52 32.61 13.24
N SER A 715 -53.50 32.03 12.53
CA SER A 715 -54.50 32.79 11.78
C SER A 715 -55.44 33.56 12.72
N TYR A 716 -55.97 32.90 13.75
CA TYR A 716 -56.80 33.52 14.78
C TYR A 716 -56.09 34.69 15.46
N TYR A 717 -54.84 34.46 15.86
CA TYR A 717 -54.05 35.47 16.57
C TYR A 717 -53.66 36.63 15.65
N LEU A 718 -53.26 36.36 14.41
CA LEU A 718 -53.00 37.42 13.43
C LEU A 718 -54.25 38.27 13.16
N THR A 719 -55.41 37.64 13.00
CA THR A 719 -56.69 38.35 12.83
C THR A 719 -56.98 39.26 14.04
N SER A 720 -56.73 38.77 15.26
CA SER A 720 -56.84 39.57 16.49
C SER A 720 -55.89 40.76 16.50
N LEU A 721 -54.63 40.59 16.08
CA LEU A 721 -53.66 41.68 15.94
C LEU A 721 -54.10 42.71 14.90
N LEU A 722 -54.66 42.28 13.77
CA LEU A 722 -55.16 43.18 12.73
C LEU A 722 -56.37 44.00 13.21
N ASN A 723 -57.28 43.40 13.99
CA ASN A 723 -58.39 44.10 14.63
C ASN A 723 -57.88 45.13 15.67
N LEU A 724 -56.85 44.77 16.44
CA LEU A 724 -56.20 45.69 17.37
C LEU A 724 -55.50 46.85 16.66
N LEU A 725 -54.92 46.61 15.49
CA LEU A 725 -54.33 47.67 14.66
C LEU A 725 -55.41 48.67 14.22
N LYS A 726 -56.58 48.19 13.79
CA LYS A 726 -57.73 49.03 13.41
C LYS A 726 -58.24 49.87 14.57
N ILE A 727 -58.47 49.26 15.74
CA ILE A 727 -59.01 50.00 16.89
C ILE A 727 -58.00 51.02 17.43
N SER A 728 -56.70 50.70 17.36
CA SER A 728 -55.63 51.59 17.80
C SER A 728 -55.49 52.81 16.89
N ASP A 729 -55.62 52.66 15.57
CA ASP A 729 -55.71 53.79 14.63
C ASP A 729 -57.00 54.59 14.85
N TYR A 730 -58.14 53.92 15.04
CA TYR A 730 -59.40 54.57 15.33
C TYR A 730 -59.29 55.42 16.60
N HIS A 731 -58.65 54.94 17.67
CA HIS A 731 -58.49 55.71 18.91
C HIS A 731 -57.28 56.66 18.92
N ASP A 732 -56.43 56.65 17.88
CA ASP A 732 -55.21 57.45 17.74
C ASP A 732 -54.24 57.25 18.94
N VAL A 733 -53.91 55.98 19.22
CA VAL A 733 -53.04 55.57 20.35
C VAL A 733 -51.77 54.85 19.89
N LYS A 734 -50.71 54.92 20.72
CA LYS A 734 -49.40 54.33 20.41
C LYS A 734 -49.36 52.81 20.35
N LEU A 735 -50.38 52.13 20.87
CA LEU A 735 -50.54 50.68 20.73
C LEU A 735 -50.44 50.22 19.27
N LYS A 736 -50.80 51.09 18.31
CA LYS A 736 -50.63 50.82 16.87
C LYS A 736 -49.19 50.45 16.52
N ASP A 737 -48.20 51.21 16.99
CA ASP A 737 -46.79 50.99 16.67
C ASP A 737 -46.28 49.67 17.27
N GLU A 738 -46.72 49.33 18.48
CA GLU A 738 -46.39 48.10 19.20
C GLU A 738 -46.97 46.86 18.49
N VAL A 739 -48.22 46.94 18.03
CA VAL A 739 -48.87 45.89 17.23
C VAL A 739 -48.22 45.74 15.86
N GLU A 740 -47.83 46.83 15.18
CA GLU A 740 -47.06 46.77 13.92
C GLU A 740 -45.73 46.02 14.12
N SER A 741 -44.98 46.37 15.16
CA SER A 741 -43.72 45.70 15.50
C SER A 741 -43.94 44.22 15.81
N LYS A 742 -45.00 43.86 16.54
CA LYS A 742 -45.33 42.47 16.85
C LYS A 742 -45.57 41.64 15.58
N ILE A 743 -46.41 42.14 14.67
CA ILE A 743 -46.73 41.46 13.40
C ILE A 743 -45.47 41.22 12.56
N ILE A 744 -44.58 42.21 12.49
CA ILE A 744 -43.34 42.15 11.70
C ILE A 744 -42.31 41.22 12.35
N ASN A 745 -42.04 41.40 13.65
CA ASN A 745 -40.92 40.75 14.33
C ASN A 745 -41.20 39.27 14.63
N GLU A 746 -42.45 38.90 14.91
CA GLU A 746 -42.84 37.50 15.19
C GLU A 746 -43.13 36.71 13.91
N SER A 747 -42.76 37.23 12.74
CA SER A 747 -42.83 36.54 11.44
C SER A 747 -44.24 36.05 11.07
N TYR A 748 -45.28 36.78 11.48
CA TYR A 748 -46.66 36.47 11.08
C TYR A 748 -46.92 36.75 9.59
N ILE A 749 -46.01 37.43 8.90
CA ILE A 749 -46.13 37.75 7.47
C ILE A 749 -45.53 36.63 6.62
N SER A 750 -46.33 36.09 5.69
CA SER A 750 -45.93 35.05 4.75
C SER A 750 -46.39 35.35 3.32
N ILE A 751 -45.96 34.53 2.37
CA ILE A 751 -46.38 34.64 0.96
C ILE A 751 -47.92 34.60 0.81
N ILE A 752 -48.62 33.93 1.74
CA ILE A 752 -50.07 33.72 1.70
C ILE A 752 -50.82 35.00 2.10
N ASN A 753 -50.46 35.56 3.25
CA ASN A 753 -51.20 36.64 3.90
C ASN A 753 -50.63 38.05 3.63
N VAL A 754 -49.43 38.19 3.04
CA VAL A 754 -48.79 39.50 2.86
C VAL A 754 -49.63 40.51 2.09
N CYS A 755 -50.45 40.07 1.12
CA CYS A 755 -51.35 40.95 0.38
C CYS A 755 -52.50 41.44 1.25
N GLU A 756 -53.04 40.59 2.12
CA GLU A 756 -54.05 40.97 3.10
C GLU A 756 -53.44 41.94 4.10
N CYS A 757 -52.31 41.59 4.74
CA CYS A 757 -51.61 42.48 5.66
C CYS A 757 -51.31 43.85 5.03
N LEU A 758 -50.99 43.90 3.72
CA LEU A 758 -50.81 45.16 2.99
C LEU A 758 -52.12 45.97 2.89
N ILE A 759 -53.26 45.33 2.59
CA ILE A 759 -54.57 46.01 2.56
C ILE A 759 -54.90 46.55 3.95
N TRP A 760 -54.82 45.69 4.98
CA TRP A 760 -55.10 46.06 6.37
C TRP A 760 -54.19 47.20 6.84
N SER A 761 -52.90 47.20 6.45
CA SER A 761 -51.99 48.28 6.78
C SER A 761 -52.38 49.62 6.15
N LYS A 762 -52.98 49.61 4.94
CA LYS A 762 -53.49 50.81 4.28
C LYS A 762 -54.75 51.34 4.98
N ASP A 763 -55.67 50.44 5.35
CA ASP A 763 -56.93 50.78 6.03
C ASP A 763 -56.68 51.37 7.42
N SER A 764 -55.71 50.83 8.17
CA SER A 764 -55.34 51.26 9.52
C SER A 764 -54.21 52.29 9.57
N LYS A 765 -53.79 52.87 8.43
CA LYS A 765 -52.66 53.83 8.33
C LYS A 765 -51.41 53.38 9.09
N ALA A 766 -51.10 52.09 9.01
CA ALA A 766 -49.97 51.43 9.66
C ALA A 766 -48.76 51.47 8.72
N THR A 767 -47.94 52.51 8.84
CA THR A 767 -46.90 52.81 7.84
C THR A 767 -45.74 51.83 7.86
N ARG A 768 -45.32 51.34 9.03
CA ARG A 768 -44.19 50.41 9.15
C ARG A 768 -44.55 49.05 8.58
N LEU A 769 -45.74 48.55 8.92
CA LEU A 769 -46.27 47.30 8.38
C LEU A 769 -46.47 47.40 6.86
N LYS A 770 -47.00 48.51 6.36
CA LYS A 770 -47.16 48.76 4.92
C LYS A 770 -45.83 48.69 4.17
N ASP A 771 -44.81 49.39 4.67
CA ASP A 771 -43.50 49.44 4.03
C ASP A 771 -42.79 48.09 4.08
N TYR A 772 -42.93 47.35 5.19
CA TYR A 772 -42.43 45.98 5.29
C TYR A 772 -43.11 45.04 4.29
N CYS A 773 -44.44 45.04 4.22
CA CYS A 773 -45.20 44.22 3.26
C CYS A 773 -44.80 44.53 1.81
N LYS A 774 -44.65 45.81 1.44
CA LYS A 774 -44.16 46.21 0.10
C LYS A 774 -42.76 45.66 -0.19
N LYS A 775 -41.84 45.78 0.77
CA LYS A 775 -40.47 45.27 0.66
C LYS A 775 -40.43 43.74 0.55
N TYR A 776 -41.29 43.05 1.30
CA TYR A 776 -41.44 41.59 1.27
C TYR A 776 -41.95 41.11 -0.09
N ILE A 777 -43.02 41.73 -0.60
CA ILE A 777 -43.60 41.38 -1.91
C ILE A 777 -42.58 41.65 -3.01
N LYS A 778 -41.90 42.80 -3.01
CA LYS A 778 -40.88 43.13 -4.00
C LYS A 778 -39.73 42.10 -4.01
N SER A 779 -39.34 41.60 -2.84
CA SER A 779 -38.23 40.65 -2.72
C SER A 779 -38.61 39.23 -3.18
N ASN A 780 -39.89 38.88 -3.11
CA ASN A 780 -40.44 37.55 -3.36
C ASN A 780 -41.56 37.54 -4.42
N TRP A 781 -41.52 38.52 -5.34
CA TRP A 781 -42.61 38.83 -6.29
C TRP A 781 -43.14 37.61 -7.04
N ASP A 782 -42.25 36.82 -7.63
CA ASP A 782 -42.63 35.65 -8.43
C ASP A 782 -43.45 34.65 -7.62
N LEU A 783 -43.07 34.41 -6.36
CA LEU A 783 -43.75 33.46 -5.48
C LEU A 783 -45.10 33.99 -5.00
N VAL A 784 -45.18 35.28 -4.65
CA VAL A 784 -46.44 35.94 -4.25
C VAL A 784 -47.43 35.94 -5.41
N LEU A 785 -46.98 36.26 -6.62
CA LEU A 785 -47.83 36.25 -7.81
C LEU A 785 -48.34 34.84 -8.11
N GLU A 786 -47.47 33.83 -8.11
CA GLU A 786 -47.88 32.45 -8.36
C GLU A 786 -48.87 31.92 -7.32
N GLN A 787 -48.65 32.23 -6.04
CA GLN A 787 -49.56 31.83 -4.97
C GLN A 787 -50.95 32.45 -5.15
N LYS A 788 -51.03 33.74 -5.49
CA LYS A 788 -52.33 34.41 -5.68
C LYS A 788 -53.07 33.94 -6.92
N LEU A 789 -52.34 33.61 -8.00
CA LEU A 789 -52.94 32.99 -9.18
C LEU A 789 -53.55 31.62 -8.86
N GLU A 790 -52.89 30.83 -8.02
CA GLU A 790 -53.37 29.52 -7.60
C GLU A 790 -54.62 29.62 -6.71
N HIS A 791 -54.60 30.49 -5.68
CA HIS A 791 -55.77 30.70 -4.82
C HIS A 791 -57.00 31.16 -5.62
N ARG A 792 -56.80 32.04 -6.62
CA ARG A 792 -57.89 32.44 -7.53
C ARG A 792 -58.43 31.28 -8.37
N ALA A 793 -57.57 30.36 -8.81
CA ALA A 793 -57.97 29.21 -9.59
C ALA A 793 -58.79 28.20 -8.77
N ASN A 794 -58.45 28.08 -7.48
CA ASN A 794 -59.05 27.13 -6.54
C ASN A 794 -60.20 27.72 -5.70
N ALA A 795 -60.55 28.99 -5.88
CA ALA A 795 -61.62 29.68 -5.15
C ALA A 795 -62.94 28.90 -5.22
N SER A 796 -63.52 28.67 -4.05
CA SER A 796 -64.69 27.82 -3.83
C SER A 796 -66.01 28.52 -4.18
N ASP A 797 -66.03 29.85 -4.10
CA ASP A 797 -67.18 30.69 -4.45
C ASP A 797 -66.80 31.97 -5.22
N ILE A 798 -67.83 32.72 -5.63
CA ILE A 798 -67.67 33.94 -6.44
C ILE A 798 -67.04 35.07 -5.63
N GLN A 799 -67.36 35.17 -4.33
CA GLN A 799 -66.88 36.24 -3.46
C GLN A 799 -65.37 36.09 -3.23
N GLU A 800 -64.91 34.89 -2.89
CA GLU A 800 -63.51 34.55 -2.74
C GLU A 800 -62.73 34.84 -4.03
N LYS A 801 -63.30 34.49 -5.19
CA LYS A 801 -62.68 34.77 -6.49
C LYS A 801 -62.58 36.26 -6.80
N GLU A 802 -63.58 37.05 -6.44
CA GLU A 802 -63.58 38.52 -6.56
C GLU A 802 -62.52 39.14 -5.64
N ASP A 803 -62.44 38.68 -4.38
CA ASP A 803 -61.46 39.16 -3.41
C ASP A 803 -60.02 38.87 -3.85
N GLN A 804 -59.73 37.64 -4.32
CA GLN A 804 -58.42 37.31 -4.89
C GLN A 804 -58.13 38.10 -6.18
N THR A 805 -59.15 38.39 -7.01
CA THR A 805 -58.98 39.23 -8.21
C THR A 805 -58.61 40.66 -7.84
N ARG A 806 -59.27 41.23 -6.82
CA ARG A 806 -58.95 42.57 -6.30
C ARG A 806 -57.54 42.64 -5.72
N MET A 807 -57.09 41.60 -5.01
CA MET A 807 -55.71 41.51 -4.52
C MET A 807 -54.67 41.41 -5.65
N LEU A 808 -54.98 40.67 -6.72
CA LEU A 808 -54.14 40.60 -7.92
C LEU A 808 -54.10 41.92 -8.69
N GLU A 809 -55.22 42.62 -8.82
CA GLU A 809 -55.26 43.95 -9.41
C GLU A 809 -54.46 44.95 -8.59
N LEU A 810 -54.53 44.86 -7.26
CA LEU A 810 -53.63 45.60 -6.38
C LEU A 810 -52.19 45.26 -6.74
N LEU A 811 -51.77 43.99 -6.70
CA LEU A 811 -50.41 43.54 -7.07
C LEU A 811 -49.91 44.14 -8.38
N LEU A 812 -50.76 44.17 -9.40
CA LEU A 812 -50.44 44.62 -10.75
C LEU A 812 -50.58 46.14 -10.97
N SER A 813 -51.09 46.88 -9.97
CA SER A 813 -51.21 48.34 -10.03
C SER A 813 -49.89 49.04 -9.68
N ASP A 814 -49.66 50.23 -10.23
CA ASP A 814 -48.50 51.07 -9.93
C ASP A 814 -48.45 51.57 -8.46
N ASP A 815 -49.46 51.24 -7.63
CA ASP A 815 -49.54 51.60 -6.19
C ASP A 815 -48.73 50.66 -5.26
N TYR A 816 -47.85 49.83 -5.85
CA TYR A 816 -46.86 48.98 -5.18
C TYR A 816 -45.60 49.71 -4.74
#